data_AF-A0A6N4SLT3-F1
#
_entry.id   AF-A0A6N4SLT3-F1
#
_cell.length_a   1.000
_cell.length_b   1.000
_cell.length_c   1.000
_cell.angle_alpha   90.00
_cell.angle_beta   90.00
_cell.angle_gamma   90.00
#
_symmetry.space_group_name_H-M   'P 1'
#
loop_
_entity.id
_entity.type
_entity.pdbx_description
1 polymer ?
#
loop_
_entity_poly.entity_id
_entity_poly.type
_entity_poly.pdbx_seq_one_letter_code
_entity_poly.pdbx_strand_id
1 'polypeptide(L)'
;METTCNRLGREKIKALESQIDKLTRSRNGSADLESLDEVDRHSTEEEDVISRGILSMDTAISLLDTFKEKMTPHFPFVVIPPETSAESLRREKRFIFLAILASASFADMRLQRRLGMEVKTAVASRMIVNGEMSFELLQGLLIYLAWNHYHTRPSRYTQFLQLAISIVIEYRLDRPPLTKTWKTPLKFKVEYEDTEDETCNRPSWGLDEKRAIAGCYYLSSTVAVLVQKQFHFSYTPYIEDCCKTVSDSAIGPYDKYLFYIIQLQHSVDKIDQLSARHASELGTPGSGAELYVTSLIADLEAFQTRLPFEISDLPLLAMQFHSAELSLYQLSLSGLKSRASAHAMPNHLLKDELLSKALMAANSFLNIYLTLPLGSEAAFNNTQWMQLGFATLVASRLLVAVPSSKSDIRAAEMAQRRVLWTNILEQCEARIDTLCTEQVDSNGDRDVFHNFRQRLVRIQKWVNKASENVTPNTTSFSVALFSTNQGTAADDPFLFEYHYTAPSFRNSTTGVTAVDANSVYRIGGLTEVFTIWSVLIEAGDGVWNNPVTNYVPELRKAAQEKGDGAVDWQSITVGQLTSHMSGISRDFGLGDLSQMQNAIAYGFPGLSTDTVPGCYSQCQCKFITSLTKQPPVVMPGTSPVYSNNAFQILGYVVESITGKPFETTLSTKILEPLGMNQTTLSTPKTSTSGVIPINETASGWTTNYGDEAPAISMFSSVRDLAIAGKAILSSSLLPTSQTNRWLKPVTHTSNPANSLGLPWIIYSAGNYPNTSMIDVYTVYDNFGLYSSYLGLVPDYNVGFAILAADTESNADLNSHTDIVGEVIIEALINIALSNAESAFSGTYTASGLNSSISISVDSLPGMIINSFISNGTDFRKPLATLYHVADYTALSMRLYPTHLSTVTESGGSTLAFRAVYQDENEFADAGTPTCVSWRDVDKYRYGGAALDLFIFELDASGEVVSVEIPALRVNLAKD
;
A
#
# COMPACT_ATOMS: atom_id res chain seq x y z
N MET A 1 -42.70 -5.44 -20.10
CA MET A 1 -42.78 -5.41 -18.61
C MET A 1 -41.49 -4.89 -17.97
N GLU A 2 -40.32 -5.00 -18.61
CA GLU A 2 -39.03 -4.46 -18.11
C GLU A 2 -38.97 -2.93 -17.96
N THR A 3 -39.62 -2.15 -18.83
CA THR A 3 -39.59 -0.68 -18.79
C THR A 3 -40.32 -0.10 -17.56
N THR A 4 -41.30 -0.81 -17.01
CA THR A 4 -42.04 -0.38 -15.82
C THR A 4 -41.31 -0.72 -14.52
N CYS A 5 -40.54 -1.81 -14.51
CA CYS A 5 -39.77 -2.25 -13.33
C CYS A 5 -38.57 -1.32 -13.06
N ASN A 6 -37.86 -0.92 -14.12
CA ASN A 6 -36.74 0.02 -14.02
C ASN A 6 -37.16 1.43 -13.55
N ARG A 7 -38.39 1.85 -13.86
CA ARG A 7 -38.93 3.13 -13.39
C ARG A 7 -39.32 3.08 -11.92
N LEU A 8 -39.95 2.00 -11.48
CA LEU A 8 -40.28 1.76 -10.07
C LEU A 8 -39.03 1.66 -9.17
N GLY A 9 -37.95 1.04 -9.67
CA GLY A 9 -36.66 0.98 -8.98
C GLY A 9 -36.06 2.36 -8.74
N ARG A 10 -36.03 3.23 -9.78
CA ARG A 10 -35.54 4.61 -9.64
C ARG A 10 -36.40 5.48 -8.72
N GLU A 11 -37.72 5.32 -8.76
CA GLU A 11 -38.63 6.04 -7.85
C GLU A 11 -38.44 5.62 -6.39
N LYS A 12 -38.17 4.33 -6.12
CA LYS A 12 -37.86 3.82 -4.78
C LYS A 12 -36.48 4.27 -4.28
N ILE A 13 -35.47 4.33 -5.15
CA ILE A 13 -34.14 4.86 -4.82
C ILE A 13 -34.25 6.34 -4.43
N LYS A 14 -34.97 7.15 -5.21
CA LYS A 14 -35.24 8.56 -4.85
C LYS A 14 -35.99 8.73 -3.54
N ALA A 15 -36.94 7.83 -3.23
CA ALA A 15 -37.65 7.84 -1.96
C ALA A 15 -36.73 7.51 -0.77
N LEU A 16 -35.77 6.59 -0.97
CA LEU A 16 -34.75 6.20 0.01
C LEU A 16 -33.74 7.34 0.22
N GLU A 17 -33.23 7.95 -0.85
CA GLU A 17 -32.38 9.14 -0.81
C GLU A 17 -33.09 10.28 -0.04
N SER A 18 -34.38 10.50 -0.29
CA SER A 18 -35.19 11.48 0.45
C SER A 18 -35.33 11.16 1.94
N GLN A 19 -35.42 9.88 2.32
CA GLN A 19 -35.46 9.48 3.73
C GLN A 19 -34.10 9.62 4.42
N ILE A 20 -33.00 9.31 3.72
CA ILE A 20 -31.62 9.50 4.19
C ILE A 20 -31.35 11.00 4.38
N ASP A 21 -31.77 11.84 3.44
CA ASP A 21 -31.71 13.29 3.56
C ASP A 21 -32.50 13.81 4.77
N LYS A 22 -33.69 13.27 5.04
CA LYS A 22 -34.47 13.63 6.23
C LYS A 22 -33.76 13.23 7.53
N LEU A 23 -33.11 12.06 7.56
CA LEU A 23 -32.32 11.61 8.72
C LEU A 23 -31.09 12.49 8.94
N THR A 24 -30.41 12.88 7.86
CA THR A 24 -29.22 13.74 7.87
C THR A 24 -29.59 15.18 8.26
N ARG A 25 -30.74 15.69 7.82
CA ARG A 25 -31.30 17.00 8.21
C ARG A 25 -31.79 17.03 9.66
N SER A 26 -32.26 15.91 10.22
CA SER A 26 -32.60 15.85 11.65
C SER A 26 -31.36 15.94 12.57
N ARG A 27 -30.18 15.59 12.03
CA ARG A 27 -28.90 15.60 12.76
C ARG A 27 -28.15 16.93 12.62
N ASN A 28 -28.38 17.67 11.53
CA ASN A 28 -27.79 18.98 11.26
C ASN A 28 -28.89 20.05 11.21
N GLY A 29 -29.16 20.67 12.35
CA GLY A 29 -29.94 21.91 12.38
C GLY A 29 -29.21 23.04 11.63
N SER A 30 -29.99 23.71 10.78
CA SER A 30 -29.74 25.01 10.10
C SER A 30 -28.63 25.11 9.07
N ALA A 31 -29.01 25.19 7.79
CA ALA A 31 -28.77 26.37 6.94
C ALA A 31 -29.48 26.18 5.59
N ASP A 32 -30.35 27.14 5.25
CA ASP A 32 -31.08 27.25 3.99
C ASP A 32 -30.13 27.39 2.79
N LEU A 33 -30.49 26.77 1.66
CA LEU A 33 -30.34 27.33 0.32
C LEU A 33 -31.14 26.49 -0.67
N GLU A 34 -32.21 27.11 -1.18
CA GLU A 34 -33.14 26.59 -2.16
C GLU A 34 -32.58 26.61 -3.60
N SER A 35 -33.18 25.69 -4.38
CA SER A 35 -33.44 25.76 -5.83
C SER A 35 -32.26 25.58 -6.77
N LEU A 36 -32.40 24.58 -7.65
CA LEU A 36 -32.25 24.71 -9.11
C LEU A 36 -32.86 23.46 -9.75
N ASP A 37 -34.09 23.62 -10.24
CA ASP A 37 -34.75 22.68 -11.14
C ASP A 37 -34.20 22.79 -12.57
N GLU A 38 -34.31 21.66 -13.27
CA GLU A 38 -34.21 21.38 -14.71
C GLU A 38 -33.92 22.53 -15.68
N VAL A 39 -32.83 22.40 -16.46
CA VAL A 39 -32.70 23.09 -17.75
C VAL A 39 -32.33 22.13 -18.88
N ASP A 40 -33.14 22.31 -19.92
CA ASP A 40 -33.23 21.78 -21.26
C ASP A 40 -31.90 21.72 -22.03
N ARG A 41 -31.71 20.64 -22.81
CA ARG A 41 -30.56 20.46 -23.70
C ARG A 41 -30.96 20.98 -25.08
N HIS A 42 -30.47 22.15 -25.50
CA HIS A 42 -30.11 22.52 -26.90
C HIS A 42 -29.82 24.04 -27.00
N SER A 43 -28.62 24.53 -26.61
CA SER A 43 -28.10 25.86 -27.02
C SER A 43 -26.67 26.24 -26.54
N THR A 44 -25.70 25.32 -26.41
CA THR A 44 -24.41 25.63 -25.73
C THR A 44 -23.17 25.62 -26.63
N GLU A 45 -23.11 26.46 -27.68
CA GLU A 45 -21.85 26.71 -28.41
C GLU A 45 -21.28 28.14 -28.31
N GLU A 46 -21.94 29.10 -27.64
CA GLU A 46 -21.43 30.49 -27.62
C GLU A 46 -21.12 31.10 -26.25
N GLU A 47 -21.40 30.44 -25.13
CA GLU A 47 -21.13 31.03 -23.80
C GLU A 47 -19.80 30.56 -23.18
N ASP A 48 -18.82 31.46 -23.10
CA ASP A 48 -17.56 31.21 -22.42
C ASP A 48 -17.71 31.14 -20.88
N VAL A 49 -16.62 30.78 -20.18
CA VAL A 49 -16.63 30.57 -18.72
C VAL A 49 -17.02 31.82 -17.91
N ILE A 50 -16.82 33.03 -18.45
CA ILE A 50 -17.23 34.27 -17.80
C ILE A 50 -18.70 34.56 -18.08
N SER A 51 -19.15 34.38 -19.32
CA SER A 51 -20.57 34.54 -19.71
C SER A 51 -21.48 33.57 -18.95
N ARG A 52 -20.99 32.34 -18.68
CA ARG A 52 -21.68 31.33 -17.86
C ARG A 52 -21.60 31.59 -16.34
N GLY A 53 -20.95 32.66 -15.91
CA GLY A 53 -20.80 33.01 -14.48
C GLY A 53 -19.96 32.02 -13.67
N ILE A 54 -19.05 31.28 -14.31
CA ILE A 54 -18.16 30.32 -13.60
C ILE A 54 -17.12 31.09 -12.75
N LEU A 55 -16.63 32.22 -13.26
CA LEU A 55 -15.81 33.17 -12.53
C LEU A 55 -16.06 34.61 -13.03
N SER A 56 -15.73 35.60 -12.19
CA SER A 56 -15.86 37.02 -12.53
C SER A 56 -14.72 37.51 -13.43
N MET A 57 -14.94 38.63 -14.14
CA MET A 57 -13.90 39.25 -14.94
C MET A 57 -12.74 39.78 -14.07
N ASP A 58 -13.03 40.30 -12.88
CA ASP A 58 -12.01 40.76 -11.93
C ASP A 58 -11.10 39.62 -11.46
N THR A 59 -11.69 38.45 -11.19
CA THR A 59 -10.93 37.22 -10.90
C THR A 59 -10.05 36.83 -12.09
N ALA A 60 -10.57 36.92 -13.32
CA ALA A 60 -9.81 36.59 -14.52
C ALA A 60 -8.61 37.53 -14.75
N ILE A 61 -8.75 38.83 -14.45
CA ILE A 61 -7.65 39.81 -14.49
C ILE A 61 -6.55 39.41 -13.49
N SER A 62 -6.93 39.14 -12.24
CA SER A 62 -5.98 38.73 -11.19
C SER A 62 -5.24 37.43 -11.51
N LEU A 63 -5.92 36.47 -12.14
CA LEU A 63 -5.32 35.21 -12.58
C LEU A 63 -4.35 35.40 -13.74
N LEU A 64 -4.66 36.31 -14.68
CA LEU A 64 -3.74 36.66 -15.78
C LEU A 64 -2.47 37.35 -15.26
N ASP A 65 -2.60 38.26 -14.30
CA ASP A 65 -1.45 38.93 -13.68
C ASP A 65 -0.58 37.92 -12.91
N THR A 66 -1.22 37.01 -12.16
CA THR A 66 -0.54 35.89 -11.49
C THR A 66 0.24 35.04 -12.50
N PHE A 67 -0.33 34.75 -13.67
CA PHE A 67 0.36 33.98 -14.71
C PHE A 67 1.59 34.72 -15.26
N LYS A 68 1.45 36.01 -15.58
CA LYS A 68 2.54 36.84 -16.11
C LYS A 68 3.69 36.99 -15.12
N GLU A 69 3.38 37.29 -13.85
CA GLU A 69 4.38 37.63 -12.85
C GLU A 69 4.99 36.41 -12.16
N LYS A 70 4.17 35.42 -11.79
CA LYS A 70 4.59 34.30 -10.94
C LYS A 70 4.83 33.00 -11.70
N MET A 71 4.07 32.73 -12.77
CA MET A 71 4.12 31.41 -13.45
C MET A 71 5.04 31.41 -14.67
N THR A 72 5.07 32.48 -15.45
CA THR A 72 5.96 32.63 -16.62
C THR A 72 7.46 32.36 -16.32
N PRO A 73 8.03 32.76 -15.15
CA PRO A 73 9.41 32.42 -14.79
C PRO A 73 9.70 30.91 -14.73
N HIS A 74 8.67 30.11 -14.41
CA HIS A 74 8.77 28.66 -14.31
C HIS A 74 8.54 27.95 -15.65
N PHE A 75 7.97 28.62 -16.66
CA PHE A 75 7.80 28.07 -18.00
C PHE A 75 7.90 29.17 -19.07
N PRO A 76 9.11 29.68 -19.39
CA PRO A 76 9.32 30.85 -20.25
C PRO A 76 9.14 30.57 -21.75
N PHE A 77 8.37 29.54 -22.12
CA PHE A 77 8.16 29.12 -23.51
C PHE A 77 6.84 29.60 -24.11
N VAL A 78 5.94 30.13 -23.27
CA VAL A 78 4.72 30.82 -23.70
C VAL A 78 4.60 32.11 -22.89
N VAL A 79 4.90 33.24 -23.52
CA VAL A 79 4.96 34.55 -22.86
C VAL A 79 3.79 35.39 -23.34
N ILE A 80 3.02 35.95 -22.39
CA ILE A 80 1.98 36.93 -22.69
C ILE A 80 2.56 38.33 -22.49
N PRO A 81 2.48 39.23 -23.47
CA PRO A 81 3.00 40.58 -23.32
C PRO A 81 2.38 41.32 -22.13
N PRO A 82 3.16 42.07 -21.33
CA PRO A 82 2.67 42.78 -20.14
C PRO A 82 1.42 43.63 -20.40
N GLU A 83 1.39 44.31 -21.55
CA GLU A 83 0.32 45.21 -22.00
C GLU A 83 -0.99 44.52 -22.43
N THR A 84 -1.00 43.19 -22.58
CA THR A 84 -2.19 42.46 -23.02
C THR A 84 -3.23 42.37 -21.89
N SER A 85 -4.41 42.98 -22.07
CA SER A 85 -5.50 42.89 -21.08
C SER A 85 -6.26 41.56 -21.16
N ALA A 86 -6.92 41.18 -20.06
CA ALA A 86 -7.73 39.96 -19.98
C ALA A 86 -8.91 40.00 -20.98
N GLU A 87 -9.51 41.16 -21.21
CA GLU A 87 -10.60 41.37 -22.19
C GLU A 87 -10.10 41.14 -23.62
N SER A 88 -8.92 41.68 -23.95
CA SER A 88 -8.33 41.50 -25.27
C SER A 88 -7.98 40.03 -25.51
N LEU A 89 -7.38 39.38 -24.51
CA LEU A 89 -7.01 37.97 -24.59
C LEU A 89 -8.24 37.06 -24.70
N ARG A 90 -9.31 37.35 -23.93
CA ARG A 90 -10.60 36.67 -24.02
C ARG A 90 -11.24 36.80 -25.39
N ARG A 91 -11.11 37.96 -26.06
CA ARG A 91 -11.68 38.18 -27.39
C ARG A 91 -10.87 37.51 -28.50
N GLU A 92 -9.55 37.62 -28.44
CA GLU A 92 -8.65 37.29 -29.56
C GLU A 92 -8.03 35.89 -29.47
N LYS A 93 -7.80 35.38 -28.24
CA LYS A 93 -7.12 34.11 -27.97
C LYS A 93 -7.84 33.34 -26.85
N ARG A 94 -9.10 32.97 -27.12
CA ARG A 94 -10.04 32.33 -26.19
C ARG A 94 -9.49 31.08 -25.50
N PHE A 95 -8.75 30.24 -26.20
CA PHE A 95 -8.22 28.99 -25.64
C PHE A 95 -7.00 29.23 -24.75
N ILE A 96 -6.11 30.15 -25.13
CA ILE A 96 -5.00 30.57 -24.27
C ILE A 96 -5.53 31.21 -22.99
N PHE A 97 -6.55 32.08 -23.11
CA PHE A 97 -7.24 32.65 -21.96
C PHE A 97 -7.77 31.56 -21.03
N LEU A 98 -8.50 30.57 -21.55
CA LEU A 98 -9.02 29.45 -20.77
C LEU A 98 -7.91 28.62 -20.11
N ALA A 99 -6.83 28.32 -20.83
CA ALA A 99 -5.69 27.55 -20.31
C ALA A 99 -4.98 28.30 -19.17
N ILE A 100 -4.80 29.61 -19.29
CA ILE A 100 -4.22 30.46 -18.23
C ILE A 100 -5.11 30.44 -17.00
N LEU A 101 -6.42 30.66 -17.16
CA LEU A 101 -7.35 30.62 -16.03
C LEU A 101 -7.34 29.26 -15.33
N ALA A 102 -7.32 28.17 -16.09
CA ALA A 102 -7.23 26.83 -15.54
C ALA A 102 -5.92 26.61 -14.76
N SER A 103 -4.77 27.01 -15.29
CA SER A 103 -3.47 26.80 -14.62
C SER A 103 -3.27 27.72 -13.41
N ALA A 104 -3.67 29.00 -13.51
CA ALA A 104 -3.42 30.02 -12.48
C ALA A 104 -4.39 29.96 -11.29
N SER A 105 -5.51 29.23 -11.39
CA SER A 105 -6.51 29.13 -10.32
C SER A 105 -6.09 28.22 -9.15
N PHE A 106 -4.81 27.98 -8.92
CA PHE A 106 -4.30 27.02 -7.93
C PHE A 106 -4.67 27.35 -6.46
N ALA A 107 -5.10 28.58 -6.19
CA ALA A 107 -5.65 28.97 -4.87
C ALA A 107 -7.06 28.42 -4.61
N ASP A 108 -7.81 28.07 -5.66
CA ASP A 108 -9.14 27.46 -5.58
C ASP A 108 -9.16 26.16 -6.40
N MET A 109 -8.94 25.04 -5.70
CA MET A 109 -8.91 23.72 -6.31
C MET A 109 -10.20 23.38 -7.09
N ARG A 110 -11.37 23.78 -6.58
CA ARG A 110 -12.66 23.43 -7.20
C ARG A 110 -12.82 24.17 -8.52
N LEU A 111 -12.52 25.47 -8.52
CA LEU A 111 -12.51 26.29 -9.74
C LEU A 111 -11.47 25.76 -10.74
N GLN A 112 -10.25 25.48 -10.28
CA GLN A 112 -9.16 24.96 -11.11
C GLN A 112 -9.52 23.64 -11.81
N ARG A 113 -10.13 22.69 -11.09
CA ARG A 113 -10.55 21.41 -11.66
C ARG A 113 -11.69 21.57 -12.66
N ARG A 114 -12.65 22.46 -12.35
CA ARG A 114 -13.77 22.78 -13.25
C ARG A 114 -13.25 23.39 -14.55
N LEU A 115 -12.37 24.39 -14.48
CA LEU A 115 -11.74 25.02 -15.65
C LEU A 115 -10.85 24.03 -16.42
N GLY A 116 -10.15 23.13 -15.74
CA GLY A 116 -9.40 22.05 -16.40
C GLY A 116 -10.31 21.09 -17.18
N MET A 117 -11.55 20.85 -16.74
CA MET A 117 -12.52 20.08 -17.52
C MET A 117 -12.99 20.82 -18.77
N GLU A 118 -13.16 22.14 -18.67
CA GLU A 118 -13.48 23.00 -19.82
C GLU A 118 -12.36 22.95 -20.86
N VAL A 119 -11.08 23.00 -20.45
CA VAL A 119 -9.93 22.84 -21.38
C VAL A 119 -9.99 21.49 -22.10
N LYS A 120 -10.22 20.39 -21.38
CA LYS A 120 -10.33 19.04 -21.97
C LYS A 120 -11.49 18.94 -22.96
N THR A 121 -12.63 19.56 -22.63
CA THR A 121 -13.82 19.60 -23.50
C THR A 121 -13.55 20.41 -24.76
N ALA A 122 -12.90 21.57 -24.63
CA ALA A 122 -12.50 22.39 -25.75
C ALA A 122 -11.51 21.65 -26.69
N VAL A 123 -10.52 20.94 -26.14
CA VAL A 123 -9.59 20.12 -26.95
C VAL A 123 -10.32 18.98 -27.67
N ALA A 124 -11.21 18.27 -26.97
CA ALA A 124 -11.99 17.18 -27.57
C ALA A 124 -12.88 17.67 -28.72
N SER A 125 -13.63 18.76 -28.51
CA SER A 125 -14.51 19.34 -29.52
C SER A 125 -13.71 19.93 -30.69
N ARG A 126 -12.74 20.82 -30.42
CA ARG A 126 -12.03 21.54 -31.48
C ARG A 126 -11.05 20.64 -32.25
N MET A 127 -10.19 19.89 -31.56
CA MET A 127 -9.13 19.12 -32.22
C MET A 127 -9.55 17.73 -32.65
N ILE A 128 -10.33 17.01 -31.83
CA ILE A 128 -10.65 15.59 -32.11
C ILE A 128 -11.90 15.47 -32.97
N VAL A 129 -12.97 16.20 -32.62
CA VAL A 129 -14.24 16.14 -33.36
C VAL A 129 -14.16 17.01 -34.62
N ASN A 130 -13.71 18.26 -34.50
CA ASN A 130 -13.70 19.21 -35.61
C ASN A 130 -12.38 19.24 -36.40
N GLY A 131 -11.33 18.55 -35.93
CA GLY A 131 -10.04 18.48 -36.62
C GLY A 131 -9.28 19.81 -36.69
N GLU A 132 -9.61 20.79 -35.85
CA GLU A 132 -8.99 22.11 -35.82
C GLU A 132 -7.54 22.02 -35.30
N MET A 133 -6.61 22.64 -36.03
CA MET A 133 -5.22 22.80 -35.60
C MET A 133 -4.80 24.25 -35.78
N SER A 134 -4.42 24.92 -34.70
CA SER A 134 -4.01 26.34 -34.72
C SER A 134 -2.81 26.57 -33.81
N PHE A 135 -2.05 27.64 -34.09
CA PHE A 135 -0.93 28.03 -33.22
C PHE A 135 -1.41 28.45 -31.82
N GLU A 136 -2.60 29.02 -31.71
CA GLU A 136 -3.26 29.32 -30.43
C GLU A 136 -3.47 28.04 -29.59
N LEU A 137 -3.97 26.96 -30.23
CA LEU A 137 -4.15 25.66 -29.58
C LEU A 137 -2.82 25.08 -29.09
N LEU A 138 -1.73 25.22 -29.86
CA LEU A 138 -0.39 24.81 -29.43
C LEU A 138 0.05 25.56 -28.16
N GLN A 139 -0.04 26.89 -28.15
CA GLN A 139 0.34 27.69 -26.98
C GLN A 139 -0.52 27.34 -25.75
N GLY A 140 -1.84 27.20 -25.92
CA GLY A 140 -2.73 26.80 -24.83
C GLY A 140 -2.46 25.39 -24.30
N LEU A 141 -2.16 24.42 -25.18
CA LEU A 141 -1.76 23.07 -24.77
C LEU A 141 -0.44 23.06 -23.99
N LEU A 142 0.54 23.86 -24.40
CA LEU A 142 1.82 23.98 -23.67
C LEU A 142 1.61 24.54 -22.27
N ILE A 143 0.75 25.56 -22.10
CA ILE A 143 0.38 26.10 -20.77
C ILE A 143 -0.30 25.01 -19.93
N TYR A 144 -1.29 24.31 -20.49
CA TYR A 144 -2.01 23.25 -19.78
C TYR A 144 -1.08 22.09 -19.38
N LEU A 145 -0.16 21.68 -20.27
CA LEU A 145 0.81 20.63 -20.00
C LEU A 145 1.83 21.03 -18.92
N ALA A 146 2.32 22.27 -18.98
CA ALA A 146 3.29 22.78 -18.01
C ALA A 146 2.77 22.72 -16.56
N TRP A 147 1.46 22.91 -16.34
CA TRP A 147 0.82 22.85 -15.01
C TRP A 147 -0.15 21.68 -14.84
N ASN A 148 0.04 20.59 -15.58
CA ASN A 148 -0.88 19.45 -15.61
C ASN A 148 -1.11 18.75 -14.25
N HIS A 149 -0.21 18.91 -13.27
CA HIS A 149 -0.38 18.32 -11.92
C HIS A 149 -1.64 18.83 -11.21
N TYR A 150 -2.11 20.04 -11.54
CA TYR A 150 -3.33 20.62 -11.00
C TYR A 150 -4.63 20.02 -11.57
N HIS A 151 -4.54 19.26 -12.66
CA HIS A 151 -5.71 18.74 -13.35
C HIS A 151 -5.94 17.26 -12.99
N THR A 152 -7.19 16.92 -12.65
CA THR A 152 -7.58 15.57 -12.20
C THR A 152 -7.15 14.49 -13.20
N ARG A 153 -6.46 13.44 -12.70
CA ARG A 153 -5.98 12.25 -13.42
C ARG A 153 -4.85 12.53 -14.44
N PRO A 154 -3.58 12.57 -14.00
CA PRO A 154 -2.41 12.82 -14.87
C PRO A 154 -2.13 11.72 -15.91
N SER A 155 -2.92 10.63 -15.96
CA SER A 155 -2.70 9.50 -16.88
C SER A 155 -2.80 9.85 -18.37
N ARG A 156 -3.31 11.04 -18.72
CA ARG A 156 -3.44 11.51 -20.11
C ARG A 156 -2.37 12.49 -20.56
N TYR A 157 -1.35 12.81 -19.75
CA TYR A 157 -0.29 13.78 -20.12
C TYR A 157 0.31 13.51 -21.51
N THR A 158 0.69 12.25 -21.77
CA THR A 158 1.27 11.86 -23.06
C THR A 158 0.30 12.08 -24.23
N GLN A 159 -1.00 11.90 -24.05
CA GLN A 159 -1.99 12.12 -25.13
C GLN A 159 -2.05 13.59 -25.53
N PHE A 160 -2.14 14.50 -24.55
CA PHE A 160 -2.14 15.95 -24.80
C PHE A 160 -0.80 16.43 -25.36
N LEU A 161 0.31 15.85 -24.90
CA LEU A 161 1.64 16.12 -25.46
C LEU A 161 1.73 15.70 -26.93
N GLN A 162 1.19 14.53 -27.30
CA GLN A 162 1.16 14.08 -28.70
C GLN A 162 0.28 15.00 -29.57
N LEU A 163 -0.80 15.55 -29.03
CA LEU A 163 -1.59 16.57 -29.73
C LEU A 163 -0.77 17.85 -29.96
N ALA A 164 -0.01 18.33 -28.96
CA ALA A 164 0.88 19.48 -29.15
C ALA A 164 1.97 19.21 -30.19
N ILE A 165 2.62 18.03 -30.12
CA ILE A 165 3.63 17.59 -31.10
C ILE A 165 3.02 17.49 -32.51
N SER A 166 1.79 17.01 -32.64
CA SER A 166 1.11 16.93 -33.95
C SER A 166 0.95 18.31 -34.59
N ILE A 167 0.58 19.34 -33.81
CA ILE A 167 0.49 20.71 -34.34
C ILE A 167 1.87 21.21 -34.81
N VAL A 168 2.93 20.97 -34.03
CA VAL A 168 4.30 21.36 -34.40
C VAL A 168 4.72 20.72 -35.73
N ILE A 169 4.39 19.44 -35.95
CA ILE A 169 4.74 18.69 -37.16
C ILE A 169 3.93 19.18 -38.38
N GLU A 170 2.61 19.35 -38.22
CA GLU A 170 1.69 19.75 -39.28
C GLU A 170 2.00 21.18 -39.79
N TYR A 171 2.32 22.11 -38.87
CA TYR A 171 2.78 23.45 -39.23
C TYR A 171 4.25 23.51 -39.67
N ARG A 172 4.98 22.39 -39.66
CA ARG A 172 6.42 22.28 -39.95
C ARG A 172 7.28 23.25 -39.12
N LEU A 173 6.89 23.49 -37.88
CA LEU A 173 7.63 24.34 -36.95
C LEU A 173 8.94 23.67 -36.50
N ASP A 174 9.04 22.34 -36.61
CA ASP A 174 10.20 21.52 -36.26
C ASP A 174 11.48 21.78 -37.08
N ARG A 175 11.44 22.69 -38.07
CA ARG A 175 12.51 22.94 -39.03
C ARG A 175 12.46 24.36 -39.62
N PRO A 176 13.54 24.83 -40.26
CA PRO A 176 13.56 26.15 -40.90
C PRO A 176 12.43 26.34 -41.93
N PRO A 177 11.90 27.58 -42.07
CA PRO A 177 10.90 27.88 -43.09
C PRO A 177 11.37 27.53 -44.51
N LEU A 178 10.42 27.14 -45.36
CA LEU A 178 10.67 26.84 -46.77
C LEU A 178 11.07 28.12 -47.50
N THR A 179 12.38 28.29 -47.76
CA THR A 179 12.89 29.36 -48.63
C THR A 179 13.35 28.85 -50.00
N LYS A 180 13.48 27.52 -50.20
CA LYS A 180 13.56 26.73 -51.47
C LYS A 180 13.99 25.29 -51.17
N THR A 181 13.09 24.30 -51.14
CA THR A 181 13.47 22.88 -51.02
C THR A 181 13.72 22.22 -52.38
N TRP A 182 14.69 21.32 -52.46
CA TRP A 182 14.98 20.47 -53.64
C TRP A 182 14.02 19.29 -53.83
N LYS A 183 13.11 19.03 -52.87
CA LYS A 183 12.12 17.94 -52.94
C LYS A 183 10.70 18.50 -53.06
N THR A 184 9.94 17.99 -54.03
CA THR A 184 8.51 18.28 -54.22
C THR A 184 7.69 17.56 -53.14
N PRO A 185 6.90 18.27 -52.31
CA PRO A 185 6.03 17.61 -51.33
C PRO A 185 4.85 16.91 -52.03
N LEU A 186 4.46 15.74 -51.53
CA LEU A 186 3.20 15.09 -51.90
C LEU A 186 2.05 15.85 -51.21
N LYS A 187 1.16 16.46 -52.00
CA LYS A 187 -0.03 17.17 -51.50
C LYS A 187 -1.21 16.20 -51.44
N PHE A 188 -1.79 16.00 -50.25
CA PHE A 188 -2.91 15.07 -50.02
C PHE A 188 -4.25 15.75 -49.67
N LYS A 189 -4.35 17.10 -49.70
CA LYS A 189 -5.60 17.84 -49.50
C LYS A 189 -5.94 18.74 -50.70
N VAL A 190 -7.21 18.74 -51.09
CA VAL A 190 -7.81 19.49 -52.23
C VAL A 190 -8.42 20.83 -51.79
N GLU A 191 -8.51 21.12 -50.49
CA GLU A 191 -9.25 22.28 -49.95
C GLU A 191 -8.40 23.49 -49.53
N TYR A 192 -7.15 23.59 -49.97
CA TYR A 192 -6.54 24.93 -50.06
C TYR A 192 -6.89 25.47 -51.43
N GLU A 193 -8.08 26.08 -51.54
CA GLU A 193 -8.43 26.90 -52.70
C GLU A 193 -7.29 27.87 -52.97
N ASP A 194 -6.90 27.89 -54.24
CA ASP A 194 -5.99 28.85 -54.84
C ASP A 194 -6.45 30.28 -54.53
N THR A 195 -5.96 30.85 -53.43
CA THR A 195 -5.58 32.25 -53.45
C THR A 195 -4.13 32.29 -53.89
N GLU A 196 -3.94 32.77 -55.12
CA GLU A 196 -2.68 33.24 -55.67
C GLU A 196 -1.94 34.10 -54.63
N ASP A 197 -1.06 33.47 -53.84
CA ASP A 197 -0.04 34.17 -53.09
C ASP A 197 1.27 33.43 -53.29
N GLU A 198 1.94 33.77 -54.39
CA GLU A 198 3.36 33.52 -54.64
C GLU A 198 4.29 34.17 -53.56
N THR A 199 3.73 34.66 -52.46
CA THR A 199 4.39 35.48 -51.43
C THR A 199 4.68 34.74 -50.12
N CYS A 200 4.28 33.48 -49.93
CA CYS A 200 4.52 32.77 -48.65
C CYS A 200 5.96 32.22 -48.48
N ASN A 201 6.98 32.97 -48.91
CA ASN A 201 8.36 32.80 -48.47
C ASN A 201 8.54 33.52 -47.12
N ARG A 202 8.05 32.95 -46.02
CA ARG A 202 8.32 33.52 -44.69
C ARG A 202 9.84 33.34 -44.41
N PRO A 203 10.63 34.41 -44.25
CA PRO A 203 12.09 34.28 -44.10
C PRO A 203 12.52 33.67 -42.77
N SER A 204 11.70 33.79 -41.72
CA SER A 204 11.90 33.17 -40.40
C SER A 204 10.56 32.97 -39.68
N TRP A 205 10.45 31.94 -38.85
CA TRP A 205 9.35 31.84 -37.88
C TRP A 205 9.44 32.97 -36.85
N GLY A 206 8.30 33.42 -36.34
CA GLY A 206 8.25 34.44 -35.29
C GLY A 206 8.83 33.94 -33.97
N LEU A 207 9.03 34.86 -33.03
CA LEU A 207 9.67 34.54 -31.75
C LEU A 207 8.78 33.62 -30.89
N ASP A 208 7.47 33.77 -30.95
CA ASP A 208 6.54 32.92 -30.20
C ASP A 208 6.53 31.48 -30.74
N GLU A 209 6.59 31.30 -32.06
CA GLU A 209 6.73 29.96 -32.66
C GLU A 209 8.04 29.30 -32.23
N LYS A 210 9.15 30.06 -32.21
CA LYS A 210 10.46 29.59 -31.73
C LYS A 210 10.43 29.16 -30.26
N ARG A 211 9.79 29.95 -29.39
CA ARG A 211 9.61 29.60 -27.97
C ARG A 211 8.74 28.34 -27.81
N ALA A 212 7.65 28.23 -28.56
CA ALA A 212 6.74 27.09 -28.49
C ALA A 212 7.41 25.76 -28.86
N ILE A 213 8.25 25.74 -29.90
CA ILE A 213 9.03 24.55 -30.29
C ILE A 213 9.97 24.12 -29.16
N ALA A 214 10.70 25.08 -28.58
CA ALA A 214 11.61 24.82 -27.46
C ALA A 214 10.86 24.29 -26.23
N GLY A 215 9.69 24.86 -25.91
CA GLY A 215 8.84 24.40 -24.81
C GLY A 215 8.28 23.00 -25.03
N CYS A 216 7.90 22.69 -26.27
CA CYS A 216 7.43 21.34 -26.64
C CYS A 216 8.55 20.30 -26.48
N TYR A 217 9.78 20.62 -26.88
CA TYR A 217 10.94 19.75 -26.64
C TYR A 217 11.24 19.58 -25.16
N TYR A 218 11.29 20.68 -24.40
CA TYR A 218 11.54 20.65 -22.97
C TYR A 218 10.53 19.75 -22.24
N LEU A 219 9.22 19.96 -22.43
CA LEU A 219 8.18 19.14 -21.81
C LEU A 219 8.20 17.68 -22.27
N SER A 220 8.58 17.41 -23.52
CA SER A 220 8.68 16.05 -24.04
C SER A 220 9.86 15.30 -23.43
N SER A 221 11.04 15.90 -23.43
CA SER A 221 12.28 15.28 -22.95
C SER A 221 12.29 15.17 -21.42
N THR A 222 12.04 16.26 -20.68
CA THR A 222 12.17 16.26 -19.21
C THR A 222 11.23 15.26 -18.55
N VAL A 223 9.97 15.19 -18.97
CA VAL A 223 9.01 14.25 -18.38
C VAL A 223 9.38 12.81 -18.70
N ALA A 224 9.77 12.54 -19.95
CA ALA A 224 10.14 11.20 -20.39
C ALA A 224 11.35 10.64 -19.63
N VAL A 225 12.40 11.44 -19.43
CA VAL A 225 13.58 11.05 -18.65
C VAL A 225 13.21 10.78 -17.19
N LEU A 226 12.44 11.67 -16.54
CA LEU A 226 12.09 11.51 -15.12
C LEU A 226 11.18 10.31 -14.85
N VAL A 227 10.29 9.95 -15.80
CA VAL A 227 9.40 8.78 -15.68
C VAL A 227 9.90 7.54 -16.42
N GLN A 228 11.12 7.58 -16.97
CA GLN A 228 11.75 6.48 -17.70
C GLN A 228 10.87 5.93 -18.84
N LYS A 229 10.33 6.82 -19.67
CA LYS A 229 9.54 6.50 -20.87
C LYS A 229 10.28 6.92 -22.14
N GLN A 230 9.98 6.27 -23.26
CA GLN A 230 10.44 6.74 -24.56
C GLN A 230 9.66 7.99 -25.01
N PHE A 231 10.35 8.92 -25.67
CA PHE A 231 9.74 10.08 -26.32
C PHE A 231 10.21 10.21 -27.77
N HIS A 232 9.37 10.81 -28.61
CA HIS A 232 9.53 10.81 -30.07
C HIS A 232 9.80 12.19 -30.66
N PHE A 233 9.92 13.24 -29.83
CA PHE A 233 10.28 14.58 -30.27
C PHE A 233 11.76 14.87 -29.91
N SER A 234 12.65 14.46 -30.81
CA SER A 234 14.10 14.49 -30.59
C SER A 234 14.69 15.89 -30.70
N TYR A 235 15.80 16.10 -30.00
CA TYR A 235 16.66 17.27 -30.17
C TYR A 235 17.07 17.46 -31.64
N THR A 236 17.04 18.70 -32.11
CA THR A 236 17.67 19.11 -33.37
C THR A 236 18.47 20.39 -33.16
N PRO A 237 19.59 20.60 -33.89
CA PRO A 237 20.34 21.86 -33.84
C PRO A 237 19.47 23.09 -34.13
N TYR A 238 18.39 22.91 -34.89
CA TYR A 238 17.43 23.96 -35.18
C TYR A 238 16.73 24.52 -33.93
N ILE A 239 16.40 23.68 -32.94
CA ILE A 239 15.76 24.12 -31.69
C ILE A 239 16.73 25.02 -30.91
N GLU A 240 18.01 24.67 -30.90
CA GLU A 240 19.07 25.47 -30.27
C GLU A 240 19.21 26.84 -30.95
N ASP A 241 19.25 26.87 -32.29
CA ASP A 241 19.31 28.12 -33.07
C ASP A 241 18.07 29.01 -32.88
N CYS A 242 16.89 28.40 -32.71
CA CYS A 242 15.67 29.11 -32.35
C CYS A 242 15.85 29.81 -30.99
N CYS A 243 16.38 29.12 -29.98
CA CYS A 243 16.61 29.68 -28.66
C CYS A 243 17.68 30.79 -28.67
N LYS A 244 18.75 30.63 -29.46
CA LYS A 244 19.76 31.69 -29.67
C LYS A 244 19.11 32.94 -30.26
N THR A 245 18.31 32.79 -31.31
CA THR A 245 17.63 33.95 -31.94
C THR A 245 16.71 34.68 -30.96
N VAL A 246 16.01 33.94 -30.11
CA VAL A 246 15.13 34.52 -29.09
C VAL A 246 15.96 35.24 -28.02
N SER A 247 17.05 34.61 -27.56
CA SER A 247 17.99 35.21 -26.60
C SER A 247 18.62 36.51 -27.13
N ASP A 248 19.04 36.54 -28.39
CA ASP A 248 19.64 37.71 -29.04
C ASP A 248 18.65 38.87 -29.21
N SER A 249 17.36 38.54 -29.40
CA SER A 249 16.30 39.55 -29.53
C SER A 249 15.95 40.21 -28.19
N ALA A 250 16.12 39.47 -27.07
CA ALA A 250 15.98 39.94 -25.69
C ALA A 250 14.68 40.72 -25.38
N ILE A 251 13.56 40.34 -26.00
CA ILE A 251 12.26 41.05 -25.84
C ILE A 251 11.59 40.69 -24.50
N GLY A 252 11.66 39.43 -24.09
CA GLY A 252 11.17 38.96 -22.79
C GLY A 252 12.28 38.90 -21.74
N PRO A 253 11.96 39.15 -20.45
CA PRO A 253 12.96 39.15 -19.37
C PRO A 253 13.67 37.79 -19.19
N TYR A 254 13.01 36.70 -19.61
CA TYR A 254 13.51 35.33 -19.48
C TYR A 254 14.10 34.74 -20.77
N ASP A 255 14.08 35.48 -21.89
CA ASP A 255 14.55 34.98 -23.19
C ASP A 255 16.04 34.59 -23.15
N LYS A 256 16.84 35.34 -22.38
CA LYS A 256 18.28 35.09 -22.19
C LYS A 256 18.62 33.73 -21.57
N TYR A 257 17.66 33.08 -20.91
CA TYR A 257 17.86 31.79 -20.25
C TYR A 257 17.47 30.58 -21.13
N LEU A 258 16.63 30.79 -22.15
CA LEU A 258 16.04 29.70 -22.94
C LEU A 258 17.09 28.80 -23.61
N PHE A 259 18.14 29.42 -24.15
CA PHE A 259 19.26 28.72 -24.75
C PHE A 259 19.92 27.73 -23.76
N TYR A 260 20.17 28.17 -22.53
CA TYR A 260 20.83 27.37 -21.51
C TYR A 260 19.93 26.26 -20.94
N ILE A 261 18.62 26.49 -20.80
CA ILE A 261 17.64 25.47 -20.37
C ILE A 261 17.63 24.30 -21.36
N ILE A 262 17.60 24.60 -22.66
CA ILE A 262 17.54 23.60 -23.72
C ILE A 262 18.89 22.90 -23.89
N GLN A 263 20.00 23.63 -23.77
CA GLN A 263 21.34 23.05 -23.80
C GLN A 263 21.54 22.04 -22.66
N LEU A 264 21.12 22.39 -21.45
CA LEU A 264 21.18 21.48 -20.30
C LEU A 264 20.27 20.27 -20.49
N GLN A 265 19.05 20.46 -21.01
CA GLN A 265 18.13 19.35 -21.29
C GLN A 265 18.70 18.37 -22.32
N HIS A 266 19.43 18.88 -23.33
CA HIS A 266 20.11 18.04 -24.29
C HIS A 266 21.23 17.21 -23.64
N SER A 267 21.96 17.76 -22.66
CA SER A 267 22.92 16.98 -21.87
C SER A 267 22.22 15.88 -21.05
N VAL A 268 21.04 16.16 -20.48
CA VAL A 268 20.21 15.16 -19.79
C VAL A 268 19.79 14.02 -20.73
N ASP A 269 19.40 14.33 -21.97
CA ASP A 269 19.08 13.30 -22.98
C ASP A 269 20.28 12.38 -23.29
N LYS A 270 21.51 12.93 -23.33
CA LYS A 270 22.72 12.13 -23.54
C LYS A 270 22.97 11.18 -22.37
N ILE A 271 22.74 11.64 -21.14
CA ILE A 271 22.85 10.83 -19.92
C ILE A 271 21.86 9.65 -19.98
N ASP A 272 20.59 9.92 -20.31
CA ASP A 272 19.54 8.89 -20.40
C ASP A 272 19.79 7.88 -21.53
N GLN A 273 20.25 8.34 -22.71
CA GLN A 273 20.62 7.44 -23.81
C GLN A 273 21.79 6.51 -23.44
N LEU A 274 22.77 7.01 -22.68
CA LEU A 274 23.88 6.21 -22.20
C LEU A 274 23.41 5.14 -21.21
N SER A 275 22.51 5.50 -20.30
CA SER A 275 21.83 4.56 -19.40
C SER A 275 21.21 3.40 -20.17
N ALA A 276 20.37 3.72 -21.16
CA ALA A 276 19.62 2.72 -21.91
C ALA A 276 20.51 1.81 -22.78
N ARG A 277 21.60 2.34 -23.34
CA ARG A 277 22.49 1.58 -24.26
C ARG A 277 23.53 0.73 -23.55
N HIS A 278 24.04 1.17 -22.40
CA HIS A 278 25.17 0.53 -21.73
C HIS A 278 24.82 -0.05 -20.35
N ALA A 279 23.52 -0.19 -20.03
CA ALA A 279 23.04 -0.77 -18.76
C ALA A 279 23.72 -2.10 -18.38
N SER A 280 24.05 -2.95 -19.35
CA SER A 280 24.72 -4.24 -19.15
C SER A 280 26.25 -4.18 -19.03
N GLU A 281 26.87 -3.07 -19.45
CA GLU A 281 28.33 -2.86 -19.44
C GLU A 281 28.79 -2.03 -18.23
N LEU A 282 27.85 -1.38 -17.54
CA LEU A 282 28.04 -0.60 -16.31
C LEU A 282 28.45 -1.52 -15.14
N GLY A 283 29.73 -1.86 -15.07
CA GLY A 283 30.31 -2.69 -14.01
C GLY A 283 31.66 -3.33 -14.33
N THR A 284 32.06 -3.35 -15.61
CA THR A 284 33.39 -3.84 -16.05
C THR A 284 34.42 -2.70 -16.06
N PRO A 285 35.52 -2.81 -15.29
CA PRO A 285 36.59 -1.82 -15.29
C PRO A 285 37.21 -1.66 -16.68
N GLY A 286 37.38 -0.43 -17.17
CA GLY A 286 37.98 -0.15 -18.48
C GLY A 286 37.03 -0.28 -19.69
N SER A 287 35.72 -0.38 -19.46
CA SER A 287 34.70 -0.30 -20.52
C SER A 287 34.58 1.12 -21.09
N GLY A 288 34.09 1.24 -22.33
CA GLY A 288 33.85 2.55 -22.96
C GLY A 288 32.88 3.43 -22.18
N ALA A 289 31.98 2.84 -21.38
CA ALA A 289 31.02 3.54 -20.54
C ALA A 289 31.66 4.45 -19.47
N GLU A 290 32.81 4.06 -18.89
CA GLU A 290 33.51 4.86 -17.86
C GLU A 290 34.11 6.15 -18.45
N LEU A 291 34.63 6.08 -19.68
CA LEU A 291 35.13 7.24 -20.42
C LEU A 291 33.99 8.21 -20.78
N TYR A 292 32.82 7.68 -21.18
CA TYR A 292 31.66 8.52 -21.46
C TYR A 292 31.09 9.18 -20.20
N VAL A 293 31.03 8.48 -19.05
CA VAL A 293 30.62 9.10 -17.77
C VAL A 293 31.57 10.23 -17.38
N THR A 294 32.88 10.01 -17.49
CA THR A 294 33.89 11.05 -17.19
C THR A 294 33.77 12.25 -18.13
N SER A 295 33.52 12.00 -19.42
CA SER A 295 33.24 13.05 -20.40
C SER A 295 31.98 13.86 -20.06
N LEU A 296 30.90 13.19 -19.62
CA LEU A 296 29.65 13.86 -19.24
C LEU A 296 29.78 14.66 -17.95
N ILE A 297 30.59 14.21 -16.99
CA ILE A 297 30.96 14.99 -15.80
C ILE A 297 31.65 16.28 -16.22
N ALA A 298 32.68 16.18 -17.07
CA ALA A 298 33.40 17.35 -17.58
C ALA A 298 32.49 18.29 -18.38
N ASP A 299 31.53 17.76 -19.16
CA ASP A 299 30.56 18.57 -19.90
C ASP A 299 29.62 19.37 -18.98
N LEU A 300 29.15 18.77 -17.86
CA LEU A 300 28.32 19.46 -16.87
C LEU A 300 29.10 20.53 -16.09
N GLU A 301 30.33 20.23 -15.67
CA GLU A 301 31.22 21.21 -15.02
C GLU A 301 31.57 22.37 -15.98
N ALA A 302 31.83 22.06 -17.25
CA ALA A 302 32.07 23.05 -18.29
C ALA A 302 30.80 23.86 -18.64
N PHE A 303 29.60 23.29 -18.49
CA PHE A 303 28.36 24.03 -18.65
C PHE A 303 28.22 25.09 -17.54
N GLN A 304 28.40 24.69 -16.28
CA GLN A 304 28.27 25.61 -15.13
C GLN A 304 29.26 26.78 -15.21
N THR A 305 30.52 26.52 -15.58
CA THR A 305 31.56 27.55 -15.69
C THR A 305 31.38 28.52 -16.87
N ARG A 306 30.60 28.14 -17.89
CA ARG A 306 30.32 28.99 -19.07
C ARG A 306 29.06 29.84 -18.95
N LEU A 307 28.30 29.70 -17.86
CA LEU A 307 27.11 30.52 -17.66
C LEU A 307 27.51 32.00 -17.47
N PRO A 308 26.87 32.95 -18.18
CA PRO A 308 27.16 34.38 -18.03
C PRO A 308 26.43 35.02 -16.84
N PHE A 309 25.77 34.22 -16.01
CA PHE A 309 24.97 34.62 -14.86
C PHE A 309 25.05 33.56 -13.75
N GLU A 310 24.64 33.91 -12.54
CA GLU A 310 24.60 32.96 -11.42
C GLU A 310 23.45 31.97 -11.62
N ILE A 311 23.71 30.67 -11.46
CA ILE A 311 22.70 29.63 -11.71
C ILE A 311 21.46 29.78 -10.80
N SER A 312 21.64 30.38 -9.61
CA SER A 312 20.58 30.70 -8.65
C SER A 312 19.62 31.79 -9.12
N ASP A 313 19.98 32.60 -10.13
CA ASP A 313 19.11 33.64 -10.70
C ASP A 313 17.83 33.06 -11.33
N LEU A 314 17.86 31.78 -11.71
CA LEU A 314 16.71 31.06 -12.24
C LEU A 314 16.56 29.69 -11.55
N PRO A 315 15.67 29.57 -10.54
CA PRO A 315 15.45 28.32 -9.81
C PRO A 315 15.13 27.12 -10.71
N LEU A 316 14.42 27.34 -11.83
CA LEU A 316 14.14 26.31 -12.83
C LEU A 316 15.43 25.66 -13.37
N LEU A 317 16.43 26.47 -13.73
CA LEU A 317 17.69 25.98 -14.29
C LEU A 317 18.56 25.32 -13.22
N ALA A 318 18.61 25.89 -12.01
CA ALA A 318 19.37 25.32 -10.90
C ALA A 318 18.82 23.93 -10.48
N MET A 319 17.49 23.80 -10.38
CA MET A 319 16.83 22.52 -10.10
C MET A 319 17.10 21.48 -11.20
N GLN A 320 17.04 21.91 -12.48
CA GLN A 320 17.35 21.05 -13.61
C GLN A 320 18.81 20.58 -13.60
N PHE A 321 19.75 21.44 -13.22
CA PHE A 321 21.18 21.12 -13.18
C PHE A 321 21.49 20.05 -12.15
N HIS A 322 21.04 20.22 -10.91
CA HIS A 322 21.25 19.20 -9.88
C HIS A 322 20.47 17.90 -10.15
N SER A 323 19.33 17.98 -10.84
CA SER A 323 18.64 16.77 -11.32
C SER A 323 19.47 16.03 -12.36
N ALA A 324 20.15 16.75 -13.27
CA ALA A 324 21.05 16.16 -14.27
C ALA A 324 22.26 15.48 -13.61
N GLU A 325 22.89 16.14 -12.62
CA GLU A 325 23.97 15.56 -11.80
C GLU A 325 23.51 14.26 -11.12
N LEU A 326 22.34 14.29 -10.48
CA LEU A 326 21.75 13.11 -9.83
C LEU A 326 21.50 11.96 -10.82
N SER A 327 20.92 12.25 -11.99
CA SER A 327 20.70 11.26 -13.03
C SER A 327 22.02 10.64 -13.51
N LEU A 328 23.08 11.45 -13.69
CA LEU A 328 24.39 10.98 -14.10
C LEU A 328 25.03 10.06 -13.04
N TYR A 329 25.06 10.49 -11.78
CA TYR A 329 25.70 9.73 -10.71
C TYR A 329 24.94 8.45 -10.34
N GLN A 330 23.61 8.42 -10.55
CA GLN A 330 22.81 7.22 -10.37
C GLN A 330 23.22 6.08 -11.33
N LEU A 331 23.65 6.38 -12.56
CA LEU A 331 24.05 5.37 -13.54
C LEU A 331 25.23 4.53 -13.07
N SER A 332 26.20 5.17 -12.41
CA SER A 332 27.40 4.53 -11.88
C SER A 332 27.13 3.55 -10.73
N LEU A 333 25.89 3.48 -10.22
CA LEU A 333 25.49 2.69 -9.06
C LEU A 333 24.61 1.48 -9.41
N SER A 334 24.11 1.38 -10.65
CA SER A 334 23.27 0.27 -11.13
C SER A 334 23.93 -1.12 -11.10
N GLY A 335 25.27 -1.19 -10.91
CA GLY A 335 26.03 -2.43 -10.72
C GLY A 335 25.77 -3.18 -9.40
N LEU A 336 24.95 -2.64 -8.48
CA LEU A 336 24.67 -3.24 -7.16
C LEU A 336 23.83 -4.54 -7.20
N LYS A 337 23.20 -4.88 -8.33
CA LYS A 337 22.41 -6.13 -8.47
C LYS A 337 23.24 -7.37 -8.84
N SER A 338 24.49 -7.22 -9.30
CA SER A 338 25.33 -8.35 -9.66
C SER A 338 26.24 -8.74 -8.49
N ARG A 339 25.70 -9.49 -7.53
CA ARG A 339 26.46 -10.04 -6.38
C ARG A 339 26.60 -11.55 -6.44
N ALA A 340 26.80 -12.08 -7.66
CA ALA A 340 27.02 -13.51 -7.91
C ALA A 340 28.50 -13.91 -8.17
N SER A 341 29.45 -12.97 -8.14
CA SER A 341 30.87 -13.32 -8.31
C SER A 341 31.72 -12.69 -7.23
N ALA A 342 32.13 -13.51 -6.27
CA ALA A 342 33.29 -13.21 -5.43
C ALA A 342 34.52 -13.15 -6.35
N HIS A 343 35.45 -12.22 -6.06
CA HIS A 343 36.72 -11.95 -6.76
C HIS A 343 36.69 -10.80 -7.78
N ALA A 344 36.49 -9.57 -7.30
CA ALA A 344 37.10 -8.38 -7.92
C ALA A 344 37.21 -7.20 -6.93
N MET A 345 38.43 -6.73 -6.71
CA MET A 345 38.82 -5.40 -6.19
C MET A 345 40.04 -5.00 -7.06
N PRO A 346 40.18 -3.76 -7.57
CA PRO A 346 40.00 -2.50 -6.84
C PRO A 346 39.33 -1.38 -7.68
N ASN A 347 38.13 -0.90 -7.31
CA ASN A 347 37.60 0.38 -7.83
C ASN A 347 36.61 1.02 -6.83
N HIS A 348 36.95 0.99 -5.54
CA HIS A 348 36.10 1.56 -4.47
C HIS A 348 36.17 3.10 -4.38
N LEU A 349 37.31 3.72 -4.74
CA LEU A 349 37.52 5.18 -4.58
C LEU A 349 36.62 6.03 -5.51
N LEU A 350 36.53 5.71 -6.80
CA LEU A 350 35.69 6.45 -7.75
C LEU A 350 34.20 6.29 -7.42
N LYS A 351 33.78 5.10 -6.94
CA LYS A 351 32.40 4.84 -6.51
C LYS A 351 32.00 5.67 -5.28
N ASP A 352 32.90 5.74 -4.30
CA ASP A 352 32.69 6.53 -3.08
C ASP A 352 32.63 8.04 -3.42
N GLU A 353 33.48 8.51 -4.34
CA GLU A 353 33.46 9.89 -4.82
C GLU A 353 32.14 10.23 -5.52
N LEU A 354 31.67 9.37 -6.43
CA LEU A 354 30.43 9.57 -7.18
C LEU A 354 29.19 9.52 -6.27
N LEU A 355 29.17 8.63 -5.28
CA LEU A 355 28.12 8.59 -4.26
C LEU A 355 28.07 9.89 -3.44
N SER A 356 29.25 10.39 -3.03
CA SER A 356 29.34 11.64 -2.28
C SER A 356 28.85 12.81 -3.13
N LYS A 357 29.24 12.87 -4.41
CA LYS A 357 28.75 13.88 -5.37
C LYS A 357 27.24 13.79 -5.60
N ALA A 358 26.67 12.59 -5.68
CA ALA A 358 25.21 12.40 -5.78
C ALA A 358 24.47 12.94 -4.56
N LEU A 359 24.94 12.62 -3.35
CA LEU A 359 24.33 13.13 -2.13
C LEU A 359 24.49 14.66 -2.00
N MET A 360 25.63 15.22 -2.45
CA MET A 360 25.82 16.66 -2.51
C MET A 360 24.86 17.32 -3.51
N ALA A 361 24.68 16.76 -4.71
CA ALA A 361 23.74 17.28 -5.70
C ALA A 361 22.30 17.28 -5.17
N ALA A 362 21.86 16.21 -4.49
CA ALA A 362 20.56 16.17 -3.83
C ALA A 362 20.41 17.22 -2.73
N ASN A 363 21.44 17.39 -1.90
CA ASN A 363 21.43 18.39 -0.83
C ASN A 363 21.38 19.81 -1.41
N SER A 364 22.16 20.10 -2.46
CA SER A 364 22.14 21.38 -3.16
C SER A 364 20.77 21.67 -3.78
N PHE A 365 20.16 20.66 -4.44
CA PHE A 365 18.80 20.76 -4.97
C PHE A 365 17.79 21.14 -3.87
N LEU A 366 17.79 20.42 -2.75
CA LEU A 366 16.82 20.65 -1.68
C LEU A 366 17.08 21.95 -0.93
N ASN A 367 18.34 22.36 -0.78
CA ASN A 367 18.66 23.67 -0.22
C ASN A 367 18.13 24.81 -1.10
N ILE A 368 18.20 24.71 -2.43
CA ILE A 368 17.56 25.67 -3.33
C ILE A 368 16.05 25.71 -3.05
N TYR A 369 15.39 24.55 -2.99
CA TYR A 369 13.96 24.50 -2.68
C TYR A 369 13.60 25.11 -1.32
N LEU A 370 14.34 24.75 -0.26
CA LEU A 370 14.09 25.22 1.11
C LEU A 370 14.36 26.71 1.30
N THR A 371 15.27 27.30 0.52
CA THR A 371 15.61 28.74 0.60
C THR A 371 14.66 29.66 -0.17
N LEU A 372 13.75 29.11 -0.99
CA LEU A 372 12.77 29.93 -1.70
C LEU A 372 11.75 30.58 -0.74
N PRO A 373 11.14 31.72 -1.08
CA PRO A 373 10.06 32.32 -0.30
C PRO A 373 8.89 31.34 -0.12
N LEU A 374 8.36 31.20 1.10
CA LEU A 374 7.23 30.29 1.39
C LEU A 374 6.04 30.55 0.46
N GLY A 375 5.46 29.48 -0.10
CA GLY A 375 4.31 29.58 -1.00
C GLY A 375 4.65 29.87 -2.46
N SER A 376 5.90 30.21 -2.79
CA SER A 376 6.32 30.46 -4.19
C SER A 376 6.24 29.20 -5.06
N GLU A 377 6.39 28.03 -4.45
CA GLU A 377 6.32 26.72 -5.08
C GLU A 377 4.92 26.36 -5.63
N ALA A 378 3.87 27.08 -5.25
CA ALA A 378 2.56 26.96 -5.90
C ALA A 378 2.62 27.38 -7.38
N ALA A 379 3.57 28.24 -7.77
CA ALA A 379 3.76 28.63 -9.16
C ALA A 379 4.62 27.64 -9.96
N PHE A 380 5.26 26.65 -9.31
CA PHE A 380 6.11 25.68 -9.98
C PHE A 380 5.37 24.95 -11.07
N ASN A 381 6.07 24.71 -12.18
CA ASN A 381 5.54 23.85 -13.22
C ASN A 381 5.61 22.36 -12.76
N ASN A 382 4.98 21.48 -13.53
CA ASN A 382 4.97 20.05 -13.27
C ASN A 382 6.37 19.41 -13.32
N THR A 383 7.29 19.92 -14.16
CA THR A 383 8.64 19.34 -14.27
C THR A 383 9.45 19.58 -13.01
N GLN A 384 9.36 20.75 -12.39
CA GLN A 384 10.01 21.07 -11.11
C GLN A 384 9.47 20.20 -9.96
N TRP A 385 8.15 19.98 -9.89
CA TRP A 385 7.57 19.05 -8.91
C TRP A 385 8.05 17.61 -9.12
N MET A 386 8.18 17.16 -10.36
CA MET A 386 8.73 15.84 -10.67
C MET A 386 10.22 15.74 -10.34
N GLN A 387 11.01 16.79 -10.59
CA GLN A 387 12.42 16.86 -10.19
C GLN A 387 12.59 16.79 -8.67
N LEU A 388 11.73 17.46 -7.90
CA LEU A 388 11.73 17.36 -6.43
C LEU A 388 11.42 15.94 -5.97
N GLY A 389 10.43 15.29 -6.57
CA GLY A 389 10.12 13.88 -6.31
C GLY A 389 11.27 12.93 -6.69
N PHE A 390 11.94 13.19 -7.81
CA PHE A 390 13.11 12.43 -8.26
C PHE A 390 14.28 12.58 -7.30
N ALA A 391 14.64 13.82 -6.93
CA ALA A 391 15.76 14.10 -6.04
C ALA A 391 15.57 13.48 -4.66
N THR A 392 14.37 13.62 -4.08
CA THR A 392 14.03 13.02 -2.78
C THR A 392 14.06 11.50 -2.82
N LEU A 393 13.52 10.87 -3.87
CA LEU A 393 13.52 9.42 -4.02
C LEU A 393 14.93 8.85 -4.24
N VAL A 394 15.71 9.42 -5.17
CA VAL A 394 17.05 8.92 -5.50
C VAL A 394 17.97 9.04 -4.29
N ALA A 395 18.02 10.20 -3.64
CA ALA A 395 18.86 10.38 -2.46
C ALA A 395 18.47 9.46 -1.30
N SER A 396 17.17 9.26 -1.06
CA SER A 396 16.69 8.30 -0.06
C SER A 396 17.14 6.87 -0.40
N ARG A 397 17.09 6.46 -1.67
CA ARG A 397 17.60 5.15 -2.13
C ARG A 397 19.11 5.01 -1.94
N LEU A 398 19.87 6.06 -2.22
CA LEU A 398 21.32 6.07 -2.02
C LEU A 398 21.72 5.93 -0.55
N LEU A 399 20.98 6.57 0.36
CA LEU A 399 21.22 6.50 1.80
C LEU A 399 20.86 5.13 2.41
N VAL A 400 19.87 4.44 1.84
CA VAL A 400 19.47 3.10 2.29
C VAL A 400 20.35 1.99 1.71
N ALA A 401 20.85 2.15 0.47
CA ALA A 401 21.58 1.08 -0.23
C ALA A 401 23.00 0.79 0.28
N VAL A 402 23.59 1.65 1.14
CA VAL A 402 24.97 1.48 1.62
C VAL A 402 25.02 0.67 2.91
N PRO A 403 25.66 -0.53 2.93
CA PRO A 403 25.75 -1.37 4.12
C PRO A 403 26.57 -0.70 5.22
N SER A 404 26.06 -0.77 6.46
CA SER A 404 26.73 -0.35 7.69
C SER A 404 27.75 -1.40 8.15
N SER A 405 28.88 -1.57 7.44
CA SER A 405 30.00 -2.37 7.97
C SER A 405 30.80 -1.55 9.00
N LYS A 406 30.96 -2.09 10.22
CA LYS A 406 31.50 -1.39 11.40
C LYS A 406 33.03 -1.20 11.43
N SER A 407 33.78 -1.52 10.38
CA SER A 407 35.24 -1.32 10.37
C SER A 407 35.70 0.03 9.78
N ASP A 408 34.77 0.92 9.44
CA ASP A 408 35.06 2.15 8.72
C ASP A 408 34.46 3.38 9.43
N ILE A 409 35.26 4.45 9.58
CA ILE A 409 34.85 5.80 10.01
C ILE A 409 33.59 6.29 9.24
N ARG A 410 33.37 5.72 8.05
CA ARG A 410 32.30 5.95 7.08
C ARG A 410 30.90 5.57 7.57
N ALA A 411 30.77 4.60 8.48
CA ALA A 411 29.46 4.19 9.00
C ALA A 411 28.82 5.29 9.88
N ALA A 412 29.64 6.00 10.65
CA ALA A 412 29.19 7.13 11.48
C ALA A 412 28.83 8.35 10.61
N GLU A 413 29.62 8.64 9.57
CA GLU A 413 29.33 9.72 8.62
C GLU A 413 28.01 9.46 7.86
N MET A 414 27.76 8.22 7.41
CA MET A 414 26.51 7.86 6.74
C MET A 414 25.30 7.85 7.67
N ALA A 415 25.48 7.48 8.95
CA ALA A 415 24.43 7.63 9.97
C ALA A 415 24.10 9.10 10.23
N GLN A 416 25.11 9.97 10.35
CA GLN A 416 24.91 11.41 10.48
C GLN A 416 24.22 12.01 9.26
N ARG A 417 24.61 11.59 8.04
CA ARG A 417 23.95 11.99 6.80
C ARG A 417 22.49 11.50 6.72
N ARG A 418 22.16 10.32 7.27
CA ARG A 418 20.77 9.83 7.37
C ARG A 418 19.93 10.69 8.30
N VAL A 419 20.44 11.04 9.49
CA VAL A 419 19.72 11.95 10.42
C VAL A 419 19.50 13.32 9.79
N LEU A 420 20.52 13.89 9.16
CA LEU A 420 20.40 15.16 8.44
C LEU A 420 19.36 15.08 7.32
N TRP A 421 19.32 13.95 6.61
CA TRP A 421 18.37 13.70 5.54
C TRP A 421 16.92 13.62 6.04
N THR A 422 16.67 12.91 7.14
CA THR A 422 15.35 12.86 7.76
C THR A 422 14.87 14.26 8.13
N ASN A 423 15.73 15.10 8.71
CA ASN A 423 15.40 16.49 9.02
C ASN A 423 15.07 17.32 7.77
N ILE A 424 15.76 17.08 6.66
CA ILE A 424 15.48 17.76 5.38
C ILE A 424 14.13 17.33 4.83
N LEU A 425 13.80 16.03 4.91
CA LEU A 425 12.48 15.51 4.48
C LEU A 425 11.35 16.10 5.33
N GLU A 426 11.53 16.24 6.64
CA GLU A 426 10.57 16.88 7.54
C GLU A 426 10.34 18.36 7.19
N GLN A 427 11.41 19.09 6.90
CA GLN A 427 11.31 20.48 6.46
C GLN A 427 10.58 20.60 5.12
N CYS A 428 10.85 19.69 4.18
CA CYS A 428 10.15 19.65 2.90
C CYS A 428 8.65 19.32 3.09
N GLU A 429 8.34 18.36 3.97
CA GLU A 429 6.97 17.99 4.31
C GLU A 429 6.21 19.17 4.92
N ALA A 430 6.77 19.79 5.96
CA ALA A 430 6.17 20.93 6.64
C ALA A 430 5.90 22.08 5.67
N ARG A 431 6.83 22.33 4.75
CA ARG A 431 6.68 23.34 3.71
C ARG A 431 5.53 23.03 2.74
N ILE A 432 5.43 21.79 2.24
CA ILE A 432 4.32 21.38 1.36
C ILE A 432 2.98 21.39 2.10
N ASP A 433 2.98 21.05 3.40
CA ASP A 433 1.77 21.06 4.22
C ASP A 433 1.14 22.47 4.27
N THR A 434 1.94 23.54 4.22
CA THR A 434 1.41 24.93 4.14
C THR A 434 0.61 25.23 2.88
N LEU A 435 0.78 24.43 1.81
CA LEU A 435 0.02 24.55 0.56
C LEU A 435 -1.23 23.68 0.56
N CYS A 436 -1.31 22.70 1.46
CA CYS A 436 -2.42 21.77 1.53
C CYS A 436 -3.68 22.48 2.01
N THR A 437 -4.82 22.08 1.46
CA THR A 437 -6.13 22.56 1.85
C THR A 437 -6.92 21.43 2.51
N GLU A 438 -7.86 21.80 3.38
CA GLU A 438 -8.84 20.85 3.93
C GLU A 438 -10.00 20.58 2.98
N GLN A 439 -10.09 21.32 1.87
CA GLN A 439 -11.17 21.19 0.91
C GLN A 439 -11.05 19.91 0.09
N VAL A 440 -12.20 19.29 -0.19
CA VAL A 440 -12.34 18.16 -1.12
C VAL A 440 -13.21 18.57 -2.30
N ASP A 441 -12.97 17.95 -3.46
CA ASP A 441 -13.82 18.10 -4.64
C ASP A 441 -15.09 17.22 -4.58
N SER A 442 -15.89 17.25 -5.65
CA SER A 442 -17.13 16.48 -5.76
C SER A 442 -16.94 14.96 -5.74
N ASN A 443 -15.73 14.46 -6.00
CA ASN A 443 -15.40 13.04 -5.95
C ASN A 443 -14.73 12.65 -4.61
N GLY A 444 -14.57 13.60 -3.68
CA GLY A 444 -13.88 13.40 -2.41
C GLY A 444 -12.35 13.54 -2.50
N ASP A 445 -11.80 13.95 -3.64
CA ASP A 445 -10.35 14.08 -3.84
C ASP A 445 -9.82 15.38 -3.23
N ARG A 446 -8.77 15.28 -2.40
CA ARG A 446 -7.99 16.41 -1.84
C ARG A 446 -7.12 17.10 -2.92
N ASP A 447 -6.53 18.24 -2.59
CA ASP A 447 -5.64 18.98 -3.50
C ASP A 447 -4.37 18.21 -3.88
N VAL A 448 -3.67 18.69 -4.91
CA VAL A 448 -2.48 18.02 -5.44
C VAL A 448 -1.31 18.02 -4.44
N PHE A 449 -1.19 19.05 -3.60
CA PHE A 449 -0.12 19.16 -2.61
C PHE A 449 -0.29 18.12 -1.50
N HIS A 450 -1.53 17.79 -1.14
CA HIS A 450 -1.82 16.65 -0.26
C HIS A 450 -1.21 15.34 -0.82
N ASN A 451 -1.32 15.10 -2.12
CA ASN A 451 -0.73 13.92 -2.75
C ASN A 451 0.81 13.96 -2.76
N PHE A 452 1.42 15.12 -3.00
CA PHE A 452 2.87 15.30 -2.89
C PHE A 452 3.36 15.08 -1.45
N ARG A 453 2.65 15.64 -0.46
CA ARG A 453 2.93 15.41 0.96
C ARG A 453 2.83 13.93 1.31
N GLN A 454 1.75 13.25 0.91
CA GLN A 454 1.60 11.81 1.16
C GLN A 454 2.77 11.01 0.58
N ARG A 455 3.29 11.36 -0.61
CA ARG A 455 4.46 10.70 -1.19
C ARG A 455 5.71 10.94 -0.34
N LEU A 456 5.95 12.17 0.12
CA LEU A 456 7.07 12.44 1.04
C LEU A 456 6.93 11.67 2.35
N VAL A 457 5.76 11.64 2.96
CA VAL A 457 5.49 10.87 4.18
C VAL A 457 5.75 9.37 3.95
N ARG A 458 5.39 8.82 2.78
CA ARG A 458 5.71 7.42 2.44
C ARG A 458 7.21 7.19 2.28
N ILE A 459 7.93 8.11 1.62
CA ILE A 459 9.39 8.03 1.50
C ILE A 459 10.05 8.14 2.87
N GLN A 460 9.61 9.07 3.71
CA GLN A 460 10.10 9.24 5.07
C GLN A 460 9.80 8.00 5.91
N LYS A 461 8.59 7.46 5.88
CA LYS A 461 8.27 6.18 6.53
C LYS A 461 9.12 5.04 6.01
N TRP A 462 9.41 4.99 4.72
CA TRP A 462 10.28 3.98 4.13
C TRP A 462 11.74 4.15 4.58
N VAL A 463 12.27 5.38 4.62
CA VAL A 463 13.61 5.69 5.14
C VAL A 463 13.70 5.41 6.64
N ASN A 464 12.67 5.77 7.40
CA ASN A 464 12.56 5.52 8.84
C ASN A 464 12.40 4.03 9.11
N LYS A 465 11.54 3.29 8.39
CA LYS A 465 11.45 1.82 8.44
C LYS A 465 12.78 1.17 8.07
N ALA A 466 13.47 1.68 7.05
CA ALA A 466 14.82 1.24 6.70
C ALA A 466 15.87 1.59 7.79
N SER A 467 15.57 2.56 8.66
CA SER A 467 16.39 3.01 9.79
C SER A 467 15.97 2.41 11.14
N GLU A 468 14.73 1.90 11.27
CA GLU A 468 14.09 1.27 12.44
C GLU A 468 13.96 -0.25 12.26
N ASN A 469 14.74 -0.82 11.35
CA ASN A 469 14.89 -2.27 11.25
C ASN A 469 15.86 -2.75 12.32
N VAL A 470 15.47 -3.85 13.01
CA VAL A 470 16.34 -4.88 13.63
C VAL A 470 17.80 -4.58 13.35
N THR A 471 18.46 -3.90 14.27
CA THR A 471 19.84 -3.49 14.13
C THR A 471 20.70 -4.75 14.25
N PRO A 472 21.37 -5.24 13.18
CA PRO A 472 22.10 -6.53 13.21
C PRO A 472 23.44 -6.39 13.94
N ASN A 473 23.43 -6.17 15.23
CA ASN A 473 23.76 -4.89 15.86
C ASN A 473 23.63 -5.15 17.35
N THR A 474 22.37 -5.03 17.72
CA THR A 474 21.82 -5.08 19.05
C THR A 474 20.71 -6.14 19.10
N THR A 475 20.10 -6.50 17.97
CA THR A 475 19.00 -7.48 17.93
C THR A 475 19.48 -8.88 17.58
N SER A 476 19.22 -9.83 18.46
CA SER A 476 19.29 -11.28 18.16
C SER A 476 17.87 -11.79 17.90
N PHE A 477 17.69 -12.61 16.86
CA PHE A 477 16.36 -13.10 16.49
C PHE A 477 16.39 -14.51 15.90
N SER A 478 15.24 -15.17 15.97
CA SER A 478 14.97 -16.49 15.43
C SER A 478 13.68 -16.47 14.62
N VAL A 479 13.69 -17.08 13.46
CA VAL A 479 12.54 -17.24 12.56
C VAL A 479 12.34 -18.72 12.28
N ALA A 480 11.09 -19.18 12.36
CA ALA A 480 10.70 -20.53 11.98
C ALA A 480 9.45 -20.48 11.10
N LEU A 481 9.43 -21.28 10.03
CA LEU A 481 8.25 -21.61 9.23
C LEU A 481 7.94 -23.08 9.45
N PHE A 482 6.66 -23.42 9.59
CA PHE A 482 6.21 -24.77 9.85
C PHE A 482 4.95 -25.10 9.04
N SER A 483 4.71 -26.39 8.78
CA SER A 483 3.53 -26.86 8.05
C SER A 483 3.05 -28.19 8.60
N THR A 484 1.75 -28.48 8.44
CA THR A 484 1.15 -29.79 8.72
C THR A 484 0.86 -30.60 7.45
N ASN A 485 1.22 -30.07 6.27
CA ASN A 485 1.08 -30.78 5.00
C ASN A 485 2.02 -32.01 4.95
N GLN A 486 1.52 -33.10 4.38
CA GLN A 486 2.23 -34.39 4.34
C GLN A 486 3.62 -34.30 3.68
N GLY A 487 4.57 -35.09 4.18
CA GLY A 487 5.98 -35.10 3.76
C GLY A 487 6.92 -34.65 4.87
N THR A 488 8.16 -34.29 4.52
CA THR A 488 9.21 -33.92 5.48
C THR A 488 8.84 -32.73 6.38
N ALA A 489 7.94 -31.86 5.91
CA ALA A 489 7.44 -30.72 6.68
C ALA A 489 6.47 -31.12 7.82
N ALA A 490 5.75 -32.24 7.68
CA ALA A 490 4.92 -32.79 8.76
C ALA A 490 5.75 -33.51 9.82
N ASP A 491 6.81 -34.20 9.40
CA ASP A 491 7.67 -35.01 10.28
C ASP A 491 8.70 -34.18 11.07
N ASP A 492 9.15 -33.05 10.53
CA ASP A 492 10.04 -32.10 11.20
C ASP A 492 9.23 -30.95 11.84
N PRO A 493 9.57 -30.43 13.03
CA PRO A 493 8.99 -29.18 13.54
C PRO A 493 9.10 -28.00 12.57
N PHE A 494 10.08 -27.99 11.65
CA PHE A 494 10.32 -26.87 10.75
C PHE A 494 10.30 -27.25 9.26
N LEU A 495 9.67 -26.38 8.47
CA LEU A 495 9.88 -26.30 7.02
C LEU A 495 11.13 -25.46 6.71
N PHE A 496 11.37 -24.41 7.51
CA PHE A 496 12.51 -23.51 7.39
C PHE A 496 12.80 -22.89 8.75
N GLU A 497 14.07 -22.73 9.09
CA GLU A 497 14.50 -21.99 10.28
C GLU A 497 15.72 -21.10 9.97
N TYR A 498 15.80 -19.97 10.67
CA TYR A 498 16.94 -19.07 10.60
C TYR A 498 17.17 -18.39 11.94
N HIS A 499 18.43 -18.33 12.36
CA HIS A 499 18.84 -17.72 13.63
C HIS A 499 19.96 -16.72 13.41
N TYR A 500 19.83 -15.56 14.04
CA TYR A 500 20.82 -14.52 14.02
C TYR A 500 21.19 -14.09 15.45
N THR A 501 22.48 -14.09 15.73
CA THR A 501 23.03 -13.61 17.02
C THR A 501 23.75 -12.29 16.82
N ALA A 502 23.27 -11.24 17.47
CA ALA A 502 23.92 -9.94 17.48
C ALA A 502 25.32 -10.02 18.13
N PRO A 503 26.30 -9.23 17.67
CA PRO A 503 27.66 -9.23 18.23
C PRO A 503 27.71 -8.95 19.74
N SER A 504 26.79 -8.13 20.26
CA SER A 504 26.68 -7.82 21.70
C SER A 504 26.43 -9.08 22.56
N PHE A 505 25.69 -10.05 22.04
CA PHE A 505 25.35 -11.29 22.77
C PHE A 505 26.49 -12.30 22.81
N ARG A 506 27.42 -12.26 21.85
CA ARG A 506 28.55 -13.22 21.78
C ARG A 506 29.49 -13.13 22.98
N ASN A 507 29.50 -11.99 23.64
CA ASN A 507 30.31 -11.71 24.83
C ASN A 507 29.48 -11.69 26.13
N SER A 508 28.20 -12.10 26.08
CA SER A 508 27.36 -12.13 27.27
C SER A 508 27.88 -13.17 28.28
N THR A 509 27.88 -12.79 29.56
CA THR A 509 28.21 -13.69 30.68
C THR A 509 26.98 -14.41 31.25
N THR A 510 25.78 -14.06 30.77
CA THR A 510 24.49 -14.59 31.24
C THR A 510 23.62 -14.93 30.03
N GLY A 511 22.99 -16.11 30.02
CA GLY A 511 22.23 -16.54 28.85
C GLY A 511 23.04 -17.26 27.79
N VAL A 512 22.46 -17.39 26.60
CA VAL A 512 23.12 -17.97 25.43
C VAL A 512 24.10 -16.98 24.79
N THR A 513 25.20 -17.50 24.27
CA THR A 513 26.19 -16.73 23.47
C THR A 513 26.00 -16.88 21.97
N ALA A 514 25.17 -17.85 21.56
CA ALA A 514 24.69 -18.07 20.21
C ALA A 514 23.24 -18.52 20.28
N VAL A 515 22.38 -17.86 19.49
CA VAL A 515 20.96 -18.18 19.39
C VAL A 515 20.76 -19.34 18.41
N ASP A 516 19.87 -20.25 18.79
CA ASP A 516 19.42 -21.40 18.01
C ASP A 516 17.91 -21.66 18.20
N ALA A 517 17.42 -22.75 17.62
CA ALA A 517 16.01 -23.16 17.66
C ALA A 517 15.46 -23.40 19.08
N ASN A 518 16.30 -23.73 20.05
CA ASN A 518 15.92 -24.04 21.43
C ASN A 518 16.16 -22.87 22.39
N SER A 519 16.73 -21.77 21.91
CA SER A 519 16.99 -20.57 22.69
C SER A 519 15.66 -19.94 23.14
N VAL A 520 15.60 -19.60 24.43
CA VAL A 520 14.38 -19.19 25.13
C VAL A 520 14.29 -17.66 25.19
N TYR A 521 13.13 -17.13 24.79
CA TYR A 521 12.79 -15.72 24.85
C TYR A 521 11.59 -15.50 25.77
N ARG A 522 11.40 -14.28 26.27
CA ARG A 522 10.09 -13.86 26.77
C ARG A 522 9.15 -13.65 25.59
N ILE A 523 7.92 -14.14 25.70
CA ILE A 523 6.93 -14.04 24.62
C ILE A 523 5.75 -13.12 24.95
N GLY A 524 5.72 -12.52 26.15
CA GLY A 524 4.75 -11.49 26.50
C GLY A 524 3.30 -11.93 26.26
N GLY A 525 2.50 -11.05 25.66
CA GLY A 525 1.09 -11.24 25.31
C GLY A 525 0.77 -12.45 24.42
N LEU A 526 1.77 -13.08 23.80
CA LEU A 526 1.56 -14.37 23.11
C LEU A 526 1.09 -15.47 24.06
N THR A 527 1.30 -15.28 25.37
CA THR A 527 0.71 -16.08 26.47
C THR A 527 -0.81 -16.20 26.37
N GLU A 528 -1.51 -15.17 25.89
CA GLU A 528 -2.97 -15.13 25.78
C GLU A 528 -3.54 -16.30 24.94
N VAL A 529 -2.81 -16.73 23.91
CA VAL A 529 -3.17 -17.89 23.08
C VAL A 529 -3.25 -19.16 23.93
N PHE A 530 -2.26 -19.37 24.79
CA PHE A 530 -2.18 -20.55 25.67
C PHE A 530 -3.22 -20.52 26.79
N THR A 531 -3.57 -19.33 27.27
CA THR A 531 -4.66 -19.15 28.24
C THR A 531 -6.01 -19.53 27.64
N ILE A 532 -6.31 -19.07 26.42
CA ILE A 532 -7.55 -19.44 25.72
C ILE A 532 -7.57 -20.92 25.37
N TRP A 533 -6.43 -21.47 24.94
CA TRP A 533 -6.30 -22.89 24.64
C TRP A 533 -6.57 -23.75 25.89
N SER A 534 -6.11 -23.33 27.06
CA SER A 534 -6.39 -24.00 28.34
C SER A 534 -7.89 -23.99 28.68
N VAL A 535 -8.57 -22.86 28.45
CA VAL A 535 -10.04 -22.78 28.63
C VAL A 535 -10.77 -23.72 27.66
N LEU A 536 -10.37 -23.74 26.38
CA LEU A 536 -10.97 -24.60 25.36
C LEU A 536 -10.80 -26.09 25.70
N ILE A 537 -9.63 -26.51 26.18
CA ILE A 537 -9.38 -27.91 26.56
C ILE A 537 -10.26 -28.33 27.76
N GLU A 538 -10.38 -27.46 28.77
CA GLU A 538 -11.04 -27.83 30.03
C GLU A 538 -12.56 -27.65 30.02
N ALA A 539 -13.06 -26.64 29.32
CA ALA A 539 -14.48 -26.27 29.32
C ALA A 539 -15.14 -26.26 27.94
N GLY A 540 -14.35 -26.33 26.88
CA GLY A 540 -14.81 -26.11 25.53
C GLY A 540 -15.30 -24.68 25.27
N ASP A 541 -15.84 -24.45 24.09
CA ASP A 541 -16.28 -23.14 23.61
C ASP A 541 -17.72 -22.79 24.00
N GLY A 542 -18.46 -23.71 24.63
CA GLY A 542 -19.78 -23.41 25.20
C GLY A 542 -19.71 -22.39 26.33
N VAL A 543 -18.55 -22.26 26.99
CA VAL A 543 -18.32 -21.32 28.09
C VAL A 543 -18.36 -19.85 27.66
N TRP A 544 -18.17 -19.54 26.37
CA TRP A 544 -18.04 -18.18 25.87
C TRP A 544 -19.24 -17.26 26.15
N ASN A 545 -20.44 -17.83 26.26
CA ASN A 545 -21.66 -17.07 26.54
C ASN A 545 -22.00 -17.01 28.03
N ASN A 546 -21.24 -17.69 28.89
CA ASN A 546 -21.50 -17.67 30.31
C ASN A 546 -20.99 -16.36 30.93
N PRO A 547 -21.78 -15.70 31.81
CA PRO A 547 -21.30 -14.57 32.59
C PRO A 547 -20.05 -14.93 33.39
N VAL A 548 -19.08 -14.03 33.44
CA VAL A 548 -17.85 -14.22 34.23
C VAL A 548 -18.15 -14.37 35.73
N THR A 549 -19.25 -13.77 36.20
CA THR A 549 -19.73 -13.86 37.59
C THR A 549 -20.12 -15.29 38.00
N ASN A 550 -20.26 -16.23 37.05
CA ASN A 550 -20.45 -17.64 37.38
C ASN A 550 -19.19 -18.28 37.96
N TYR A 551 -18.01 -17.77 37.60
CA TYR A 551 -16.71 -18.37 37.92
C TYR A 551 -15.90 -17.57 38.94
N VAL A 552 -16.12 -16.24 39.02
CA VAL A 552 -15.38 -15.37 39.94
C VAL A 552 -16.33 -14.78 41.00
N PRO A 553 -16.39 -15.35 42.22
CA PRO A 553 -17.34 -14.94 43.26
C PRO A 553 -17.23 -13.46 43.66
N GLU A 554 -16.03 -12.89 43.63
CA GLU A 554 -15.77 -11.49 43.95
C GLU A 554 -16.41 -10.55 42.93
N LEU A 555 -16.39 -10.90 41.65
CA LEU A 555 -17.08 -10.14 40.59
C LEU A 555 -18.60 -10.30 40.71
N ARG A 556 -19.10 -11.47 41.12
CA ARG A 556 -20.52 -11.68 41.42
C ARG A 556 -20.99 -10.76 42.55
N LYS A 557 -20.19 -10.62 43.61
CA LYS A 557 -20.47 -9.70 44.70
C LYS A 557 -20.47 -8.25 44.21
N ALA A 558 -19.47 -7.84 43.42
CA ALA A 558 -19.41 -6.49 42.85
C ALA A 558 -20.61 -6.16 41.94
N ALA A 559 -21.12 -7.15 41.20
CA ALA A 559 -22.32 -7.00 40.39
C ALA A 559 -23.58 -6.70 41.23
N GLN A 560 -23.66 -7.24 42.46
CA GLN A 560 -24.78 -7.01 43.39
C GLN A 560 -24.70 -5.65 44.09
N GLU A 561 -23.50 -5.11 44.27
CA GLU A 561 -23.21 -3.85 44.95
C GLU A 561 -23.10 -2.65 43.96
N LYS A 562 -23.60 -2.81 42.73
CA LYS A 562 -23.42 -1.87 41.61
C LYS A 562 -23.98 -0.46 41.92
N GLY A 563 -23.10 0.55 41.90
CA GLY A 563 -23.45 1.98 41.87
C GLY A 563 -23.49 2.54 40.45
N ASP A 564 -23.98 3.78 40.29
CA ASP A 564 -24.00 4.47 39.00
C ASP A 564 -22.58 4.64 38.42
N GLY A 565 -22.38 4.24 37.16
CA GLY A 565 -21.11 4.36 36.45
C GLY A 565 -20.09 3.21 36.62
N ALA A 566 -20.43 2.15 37.38
CA ALA A 566 -19.59 0.97 37.53
C ALA A 566 -19.74 -0.05 36.39
N VAL A 567 -18.71 -0.88 36.18
CA VAL A 567 -18.72 -1.99 35.21
C VAL A 567 -19.88 -2.94 35.49
N ASP A 568 -20.63 -3.30 34.45
CA ASP A 568 -21.71 -4.28 34.56
C ASP A 568 -21.17 -5.72 34.44
N TRP A 569 -20.58 -6.21 35.54
CA TRP A 569 -19.99 -7.55 35.59
C TRP A 569 -20.96 -8.68 35.25
N GLN A 570 -22.26 -8.50 35.48
CA GLN A 570 -23.26 -9.52 35.17
C GLN A 570 -23.49 -9.68 33.66
N SER A 571 -23.20 -8.63 32.89
CA SER A 571 -23.30 -8.64 31.42
C SER A 571 -22.03 -9.14 30.71
N ILE A 572 -20.87 -9.12 31.40
CA ILE A 572 -19.59 -9.53 30.82
C ILE A 572 -19.52 -11.06 30.76
N THR A 573 -19.32 -11.60 29.55
CA THR A 573 -19.15 -13.05 29.35
C THR A 573 -17.67 -13.45 29.29
N VAL A 574 -17.40 -14.75 29.49
CA VAL A 574 -16.04 -15.30 29.30
C VAL A 574 -15.53 -15.03 27.88
N GLY A 575 -16.39 -15.15 26.86
CA GLY A 575 -16.03 -14.87 25.47
C GLY A 575 -15.67 -13.42 25.18
N GLN A 576 -16.25 -12.48 25.93
CA GLN A 576 -15.89 -11.06 25.82
C GLN A 576 -14.52 -10.76 26.45
N LEU A 577 -14.09 -11.53 27.46
CA LEU A 577 -12.73 -11.44 27.98
C LEU A 577 -11.71 -11.95 26.95
N THR A 578 -11.97 -13.11 26.33
CA THR A 578 -11.06 -13.73 25.37
C THR A 578 -10.90 -12.96 24.05
N SER A 579 -11.88 -12.12 23.70
CA SER A 579 -11.89 -11.29 22.49
C SER A 579 -11.48 -9.84 22.73
N HIS A 580 -11.08 -9.45 23.94
CA HIS A 580 -10.86 -8.04 24.31
C HIS A 580 -12.12 -7.16 24.09
N MET A 581 -13.32 -7.75 24.13
CA MET A 581 -14.62 -7.08 23.94
C MET A 581 -15.36 -6.81 25.25
N SER A 582 -14.72 -7.03 26.40
CA SER A 582 -15.33 -6.84 27.73
C SER A 582 -15.50 -5.37 28.12
N GLY A 583 -14.77 -4.46 27.47
CA GLY A 583 -14.80 -3.03 27.75
C GLY A 583 -14.18 -2.63 29.10
N ILE A 584 -13.42 -3.52 29.74
CA ILE A 584 -12.71 -3.24 30.99
C ILE A 584 -11.34 -2.59 30.72
N SER A 585 -10.72 -2.05 31.76
CA SER A 585 -9.41 -1.39 31.67
C SER A 585 -8.28 -2.33 31.22
N ARG A 586 -7.25 -1.73 30.60
CA ARG A 586 -6.11 -2.48 30.04
C ARG A 586 -5.33 -3.21 31.11
N ASP A 587 -4.80 -2.44 32.07
CA ASP A 587 -3.88 -2.87 33.11
C ASP A 587 -4.36 -2.32 34.46
N PHE A 588 -4.14 -3.06 35.56
CA PHE A 588 -4.40 -2.56 36.91
C PHE A 588 -3.19 -1.79 37.49
N GLY A 589 -1.98 -2.31 37.27
CA GLY A 589 -0.73 -1.69 37.74
C GLY A 589 0.29 -1.46 36.62
N LEU A 590 0.39 -2.35 35.64
CA LEU A 590 1.40 -2.20 34.59
C LEU A 590 1.23 -0.88 33.81
N GLY A 591 2.34 -0.15 33.65
CA GLY A 591 2.36 1.13 32.94
C GLY A 591 1.89 2.35 33.74
N ASP A 592 1.59 2.23 35.04
CA ASP A 592 1.25 3.40 35.86
C ASP A 592 2.45 4.37 36.00
N LEU A 593 2.25 5.60 35.54
CA LEU A 593 3.30 6.63 35.48
C LEU A 593 3.64 7.25 36.85
N SER A 594 2.91 6.91 37.93
CA SER A 594 3.28 7.30 39.29
C SER A 594 4.66 6.75 39.70
N GLN A 595 5.11 5.68 39.04
CA GLN A 595 6.44 5.09 39.22
C GLN A 595 7.53 5.77 38.39
N MET A 596 7.15 6.66 37.47
CA MET A 596 8.11 7.37 36.63
C MET A 596 8.96 8.31 37.48
N GLN A 597 10.28 8.15 37.40
CA GLN A 597 11.19 9.06 38.07
C GLN A 597 11.04 10.46 37.47
N ASN A 598 10.75 11.45 38.33
CA ASN A 598 10.44 12.84 37.96
C ASN A 598 9.11 13.03 37.20
N ALA A 599 8.06 12.25 37.45
CA ALA A 599 6.72 12.48 36.89
C ALA A 599 6.26 13.96 37.02
N ILE A 600 6.57 14.61 38.15
CA ILE A 600 6.27 16.03 38.37
C ILE A 600 6.98 16.96 37.38
N ALA A 601 8.22 16.65 37.01
CA ALA A 601 8.97 17.42 36.01
C ALA A 601 8.38 17.30 34.60
N TYR A 602 7.67 16.20 34.32
CA TYR A 602 6.88 16.01 33.10
C TYR A 602 5.48 16.63 33.18
N GLY A 603 5.16 17.36 34.25
CA GLY A 603 3.89 18.07 34.44
C GLY A 603 2.78 17.25 35.10
N PHE A 604 3.06 16.04 35.59
CA PHE A 604 2.09 15.28 36.37
C PHE A 604 1.93 15.87 37.79
N PRO A 605 0.73 15.83 38.39
CA PRO A 605 0.52 16.29 39.76
C PRO A 605 1.25 15.38 40.76
N GLY A 606 1.67 15.95 41.90
CA GLY A 606 2.15 15.13 43.00
C GLY A 606 1.04 14.23 43.54
N LEU A 607 1.31 12.93 43.67
CA LEU A 607 0.37 11.93 44.15
C LEU A 607 0.61 11.60 45.62
N SER A 608 -0.46 11.32 46.36
CA SER A 608 -0.37 10.74 47.70
C SER A 608 -0.02 9.25 47.62
N THR A 609 0.59 8.69 48.68
CA THR A 609 0.92 7.25 48.72
C THR A 609 -0.32 6.36 48.61
N ASP A 610 -1.48 6.84 49.01
CA ASP A 610 -2.75 6.09 48.98
C ASP A 610 -3.39 6.05 47.57
N THR A 611 -2.94 6.93 46.66
CA THR A 611 -3.42 7.01 45.28
C THR A 611 -2.58 6.18 44.29
N VAL A 612 -1.47 5.60 44.74
CA VAL A 612 -0.56 4.79 43.90
C VAL A 612 -0.98 3.31 43.96
N PRO A 613 -1.17 2.61 42.83
CA PRO A 613 -1.44 1.18 42.82
C PRO A 613 -0.29 0.40 43.48
N GLY A 614 -0.57 -0.29 44.58
CA GLY A 614 0.46 -0.86 45.45
C GLY A 614 1.01 -2.24 45.06
N CYS A 615 0.97 -2.68 43.79
CA CYS A 615 1.21 -4.08 43.45
C CYS A 615 2.12 -4.26 42.22
N TYR A 616 3.43 -4.42 42.44
CA TYR A 616 4.40 -4.84 41.39
C TYR A 616 5.30 -6.02 41.78
N SER A 617 5.26 -6.46 43.05
CA SER A 617 5.91 -7.70 43.45
C SER A 617 5.17 -8.29 44.66
N GLN A 618 4.74 -9.54 44.53
CA GLN A 618 4.19 -10.37 45.61
C GLN A 618 2.98 -9.79 46.40
N CYS A 619 1.94 -9.32 45.71
CA CYS A 619 0.67 -9.01 46.38
C CYS A 619 -0.50 -9.77 45.76
N GLN A 620 -0.82 -10.93 46.34
CA GLN A 620 -2.21 -11.39 46.37
C GLN A 620 -3.02 -10.40 47.21
N CYS A 621 -4.27 -10.16 46.79
CA CYS A 621 -5.33 -9.47 47.54
C CYS A 621 -5.43 -7.94 47.46
N LYS A 622 -5.56 -7.34 46.26
CA LYS A 622 -6.49 -6.19 46.00
C LYS A 622 -6.96 -6.04 44.53
N PHE A 623 -6.48 -6.85 43.58
CA PHE A 623 -6.80 -6.72 42.15
C PHE A 623 -8.30 -6.59 41.86
N ILE A 624 -9.11 -7.61 42.17
CA ILE A 624 -10.56 -7.58 41.89
C ILE A 624 -11.25 -6.43 42.64
N THR A 625 -10.88 -6.18 43.90
CA THR A 625 -11.47 -5.08 44.70
C THR A 625 -11.15 -3.70 44.13
N SER A 626 -10.02 -3.53 43.46
CA SER A 626 -9.66 -2.26 42.83
C SER A 626 -10.23 -2.15 41.42
N LEU A 627 -10.19 -3.24 40.64
CA LEU A 627 -10.77 -3.31 39.30
C LEU A 627 -12.27 -2.99 39.33
N THR A 628 -12.99 -3.50 40.32
CA THR A 628 -14.43 -3.26 40.49
C THR A 628 -14.79 -1.81 40.83
N LYS A 629 -13.81 -0.98 41.21
CA LYS A 629 -13.98 0.47 41.43
C LYS A 629 -13.69 1.30 40.17
N GLN A 630 -13.10 0.71 39.14
CA GLN A 630 -12.81 1.42 37.90
C GLN A 630 -14.09 1.50 37.03
N PRO A 631 -14.30 2.60 36.30
CA PRO A 631 -15.37 2.69 35.32
C PRO A 631 -15.08 1.79 34.11
N PRO A 632 -16.12 1.37 33.35
CA PRO A 632 -15.91 0.73 32.06
C PRO A 632 -15.22 1.71 31.10
N VAL A 633 -14.32 1.20 30.26
CA VAL A 633 -13.68 1.97 29.18
C VAL A 633 -14.66 2.19 28.03
N VAL A 634 -15.38 1.12 27.66
CA VAL A 634 -16.48 1.11 26.68
C VAL A 634 -17.56 0.14 27.14
N MET A 635 -18.74 0.18 26.51
CA MET A 635 -19.77 -0.82 26.80
C MET A 635 -19.30 -2.21 26.33
N PRO A 636 -19.56 -3.28 27.11
CA PRO A 636 -19.23 -4.64 26.69
C PRO A 636 -19.84 -4.96 25.32
N GLY A 637 -19.05 -5.53 24.43
CA GLY A 637 -19.48 -5.94 23.08
C GLY A 637 -19.52 -4.82 22.03
N THR A 638 -19.17 -3.57 22.35
CA THR A 638 -19.25 -2.48 21.34
C THR A 638 -17.98 -2.26 20.53
N SER A 639 -16.82 -2.30 21.17
CA SER A 639 -15.54 -2.03 20.52
C SER A 639 -14.42 -2.80 21.22
N PRO A 640 -13.44 -3.32 20.47
CA PRO A 640 -12.32 -4.02 21.06
C PRO A 640 -11.41 -3.05 21.83
N VAL A 641 -11.08 -3.41 23.06
CA VAL A 641 -10.15 -2.69 23.94
C VAL A 641 -9.23 -3.72 24.59
N TYR A 642 -7.96 -3.72 24.18
CA TYR A 642 -6.95 -4.64 24.69
C TYR A 642 -6.86 -4.61 26.22
N SER A 643 -6.87 -5.78 26.87
CA SER A 643 -6.93 -5.89 28.34
C SER A 643 -6.20 -7.12 28.88
N ASN A 644 -5.05 -6.88 29.52
CA ASN A 644 -4.34 -7.89 30.32
C ASN A 644 -5.18 -8.32 31.54
N ASN A 645 -5.92 -7.37 32.13
CA ASN A 645 -6.86 -7.65 33.22
C ASN A 645 -7.89 -8.72 32.83
N ALA A 646 -8.35 -8.73 31.57
CA ALA A 646 -9.28 -9.74 31.08
C ALA A 646 -8.67 -11.15 31.11
N PHE A 647 -7.38 -11.28 30.77
CA PHE A 647 -6.66 -12.55 30.77
C PHE A 647 -6.26 -13.02 32.16
N GLN A 648 -5.95 -12.10 33.08
CA GLN A 648 -5.84 -12.44 34.50
C GLN A 648 -7.14 -13.06 35.04
N ILE A 649 -8.30 -12.46 34.71
CA ILE A 649 -9.61 -13.01 35.09
C ILE A 649 -9.85 -14.37 34.44
N LEU A 650 -9.45 -14.57 33.17
CA LEU A 650 -9.52 -15.87 32.51
C LEU A 650 -8.69 -16.93 33.22
N GLY A 651 -7.53 -16.56 33.78
CA GLY A 651 -6.77 -17.42 34.69
C GLY A 651 -7.62 -17.93 35.84
N TYR A 652 -8.29 -17.03 36.58
CA TYR A 652 -9.20 -17.41 37.66
C TYR A 652 -10.40 -18.25 37.20
N VAL A 653 -10.90 -18.02 35.98
CA VAL A 653 -11.95 -18.87 35.37
C VAL A 653 -11.44 -20.30 35.19
N VAL A 654 -10.23 -20.49 34.65
CA VAL A 654 -9.60 -21.81 34.51
C VAL A 654 -9.42 -22.47 35.88
N GLU A 655 -8.93 -21.73 36.87
CA GLU A 655 -8.74 -22.25 38.23
C GLU A 655 -10.07 -22.64 38.88
N SER A 656 -11.12 -21.84 38.69
CA SER A 656 -12.46 -22.16 39.19
C SER A 656 -13.04 -23.41 38.53
N ILE A 657 -12.79 -23.64 37.23
CA ILE A 657 -13.29 -24.80 36.48
C ILE A 657 -12.54 -26.07 36.90
N THR A 658 -11.22 -25.97 37.04
CA THR A 658 -10.34 -27.13 37.24
C THR A 658 -10.07 -27.46 38.71
N GLY A 659 -10.25 -26.49 39.61
CA GLY A 659 -9.83 -26.58 41.01
C GLY A 659 -8.31 -26.61 41.21
N LYS A 660 -7.52 -26.25 40.19
CA LYS A 660 -6.05 -26.29 40.19
C LYS A 660 -5.47 -24.93 39.75
N PRO A 661 -4.25 -24.57 40.17
CA PRO A 661 -3.59 -23.37 39.67
C PRO A 661 -3.43 -23.38 38.15
N PHE A 662 -3.53 -22.21 37.51
CA PHE A 662 -3.46 -22.08 36.04
C PHE A 662 -2.20 -22.74 35.44
N GLU A 663 -1.03 -22.52 36.06
CA GLU A 663 0.25 -23.11 35.62
C GLU A 663 0.21 -24.65 35.53
N THR A 664 -0.50 -25.30 36.47
CA THR A 664 -0.64 -26.76 36.48
C THR A 664 -1.48 -27.23 35.30
N THR A 665 -2.57 -26.53 34.99
CA THR A 665 -3.43 -26.84 33.84
C THR A 665 -2.65 -26.63 32.54
N LEU A 666 -2.02 -25.48 32.35
CA LEU A 666 -1.19 -25.18 31.17
C LEU A 666 -0.12 -26.26 30.94
N SER A 667 0.62 -26.61 31.99
CA SER A 667 1.69 -27.62 31.92
C SER A 667 1.16 -29.00 31.57
N THR A 668 0.18 -29.51 32.31
CA THR A 668 -0.29 -30.91 32.16
C THR A 668 -1.19 -31.14 30.94
N LYS A 669 -1.79 -30.08 30.39
CA LYS A 669 -2.75 -30.18 29.28
C LYS A 669 -2.19 -29.76 27.93
N ILE A 670 -1.17 -28.90 27.91
CA ILE A 670 -0.60 -28.38 26.66
C ILE A 670 0.89 -28.68 26.58
N LEU A 671 1.68 -28.22 27.55
CA LEU A 671 3.14 -28.24 27.42
C LEU A 671 3.71 -29.66 27.45
N GLU A 672 3.34 -30.47 28.45
CA GLU A 672 3.82 -31.86 28.57
C GLU A 672 3.30 -32.76 27.43
N PRO A 673 1.99 -32.75 27.07
CA PRO A 673 1.50 -33.59 25.97
C PRO A 673 2.10 -33.28 24.60
N LEU A 674 2.48 -32.02 24.36
CA LEU A 674 3.13 -31.61 23.11
C LEU A 674 4.67 -31.70 23.17
N GLY A 675 5.25 -31.98 24.34
CA GLY A 675 6.70 -32.05 24.51
C GLY A 675 7.40 -30.68 24.40
N MET A 676 6.71 -29.59 24.76
CA MET A 676 7.23 -28.22 24.72
C MET A 676 8.17 -27.94 25.92
N ASN A 677 9.35 -28.54 25.88
CA ASN A 677 10.27 -28.60 27.02
C ASN A 677 10.99 -27.28 27.34
N GLN A 678 10.96 -26.30 26.42
CA GLN A 678 11.59 -24.98 26.59
C GLN A 678 10.56 -23.88 26.89
N THR A 679 9.30 -24.27 27.12
CA THR A 679 8.20 -23.34 27.38
C THR A 679 7.79 -23.41 28.84
N THR A 680 7.73 -22.26 29.51
CA THR A 680 7.34 -22.15 30.93
C THR A 680 6.50 -20.89 31.16
N LEU A 681 5.60 -20.92 32.16
CA LEU A 681 4.86 -19.73 32.59
C LEU A 681 5.73 -18.83 33.47
N SER A 682 6.53 -19.43 34.33
CA SER A 682 7.45 -18.75 35.25
C SER A 682 8.86 -18.68 34.65
N THR A 683 9.69 -17.76 35.16
CA THR A 683 11.11 -17.67 34.76
C THR A 683 11.81 -19.03 34.91
N PRO A 684 12.53 -19.51 33.88
CA PRO A 684 13.27 -20.77 33.96
C PRO A 684 14.24 -20.81 35.16
N LYS A 685 14.37 -21.98 35.79
CA LYS A 685 15.27 -22.17 36.96
C LYS A 685 16.73 -21.84 36.66
N THR A 686 17.14 -22.00 35.42
CA THR A 686 18.48 -21.69 34.93
C THR A 686 18.37 -20.81 33.70
N SER A 687 19.15 -19.73 33.67
CA SER A 687 19.17 -18.80 32.55
C SER A 687 20.02 -19.27 31.37
N THR A 688 20.61 -20.48 31.40
CA THR A 688 21.59 -20.96 30.39
C THR A 688 21.05 -21.00 28.97
N SER A 689 19.76 -21.27 28.79
CA SER A 689 19.10 -21.28 27.46
C SER A 689 18.45 -19.94 27.12
N GLY A 690 18.52 -18.95 28.01
CA GLY A 690 17.84 -17.68 27.86
C GLY A 690 18.57 -16.71 26.93
N VAL A 691 17.83 -16.05 26.05
CA VAL A 691 18.31 -14.91 25.28
C VAL A 691 18.15 -13.67 26.13
N ILE A 692 19.23 -13.22 26.77
CA ILE A 692 19.21 -12.11 27.73
C ILE A 692 20.02 -10.94 27.14
N PRO A 693 19.36 -9.86 26.67
CA PRO A 693 20.03 -8.81 25.90
C PRO A 693 21.02 -7.96 26.68
N ILE A 694 20.78 -7.76 27.98
CA ILE A 694 21.65 -6.92 28.82
C ILE A 694 22.02 -7.69 30.08
N ASN A 695 21.10 -7.77 31.04
CA ASN A 695 21.22 -8.58 32.25
C ASN A 695 19.80 -8.93 32.73
N GLU A 696 19.70 -9.91 33.63
CA GLU A 696 18.41 -10.46 34.06
C GLU A 696 17.44 -9.41 34.62
N THR A 697 17.95 -8.43 35.37
CA THR A 697 17.13 -7.39 36.00
C THR A 697 16.67 -6.35 34.97
N ALA A 698 17.61 -5.82 34.18
CA ALA A 698 17.34 -4.73 33.23
C ALA A 698 16.51 -5.19 32.03
N SER A 699 16.67 -6.45 31.59
CA SER A 699 15.81 -7.00 30.53
C SER A 699 14.44 -7.44 31.04
N GLY A 700 14.24 -7.46 32.37
CA GLY A 700 13.04 -8.01 32.99
C GLY A 700 12.94 -9.53 32.86
N TRP A 701 14.06 -10.26 32.66
CA TRP A 701 14.08 -11.72 32.57
C TRP A 701 13.52 -12.40 33.83
N THR A 702 13.86 -11.87 35.01
CA THR A 702 13.44 -12.40 36.31
C THR A 702 12.16 -11.76 36.86
N THR A 703 11.52 -10.85 36.10
CA THR A 703 10.29 -10.20 36.54
C THR A 703 9.14 -11.20 36.64
N ASN A 704 8.50 -11.23 37.80
CA ASN A 704 7.35 -12.07 38.12
C ASN A 704 6.07 -11.21 38.16
N TYR A 705 5.07 -11.59 37.37
CA TYR A 705 3.80 -10.88 37.23
C TYR A 705 2.67 -11.43 38.09
N GLY A 706 2.96 -12.42 38.94
CA GLY A 706 1.99 -13.00 39.87
C GLY A 706 0.72 -13.46 39.15
N ASP A 707 -0.43 -12.99 39.62
CA ASP A 707 -1.73 -13.37 39.09
C ASP A 707 -1.98 -12.88 37.64
N GLU A 708 -1.21 -11.91 37.12
CA GLU A 708 -1.28 -11.46 35.72
C GLU A 708 -0.49 -12.38 34.77
N ALA A 709 0.12 -13.45 35.30
CA ALA A 709 0.85 -14.43 34.50
C ALA A 709 0.09 -15.00 33.28
N PRO A 710 -1.23 -15.30 33.35
CA PRO A 710 -2.01 -15.76 32.21
C PRO A 710 -2.14 -14.76 31.05
N ALA A 711 -1.72 -13.50 31.23
CA ALA A 711 -1.74 -12.50 30.17
C ALA A 711 -0.38 -12.38 29.45
N ILE A 712 0.74 -12.39 30.19
CA ILE A 712 2.01 -11.85 29.67
C ILE A 712 3.30 -12.58 30.10
N SER A 713 3.22 -13.65 30.90
CA SER A 713 4.42 -14.15 31.59
C SER A 713 5.24 -15.21 30.88
N MET A 714 4.72 -15.86 29.83
CA MET A 714 5.39 -17.03 29.28
C MET A 714 6.76 -16.75 28.66
N PHE A 715 7.56 -17.81 28.67
CA PHE A 715 8.84 -17.96 27.99
C PHE A 715 8.72 -19.12 27.01
N SER A 716 9.33 -19.02 25.83
CA SER A 716 9.31 -20.10 24.85
C SER A 716 10.48 -20.01 23.87
N SER A 717 10.63 -21.03 23.02
CA SER A 717 11.56 -21.09 21.90
C SER A 717 10.79 -21.16 20.58
N VAL A 718 11.44 -20.84 19.45
CA VAL A 718 10.78 -20.98 18.15
C VAL A 718 10.43 -22.43 17.82
N ARG A 719 11.17 -23.42 18.36
CA ARG A 719 10.85 -24.84 18.24
C ARG A 719 9.53 -25.19 18.90
N ASP A 720 9.37 -24.79 20.15
CA ASP A 720 8.14 -25.07 20.90
C ASP A 720 6.94 -24.33 20.30
N LEU A 721 7.12 -23.07 19.84
CA LEU A 721 6.06 -22.34 19.15
C LEU A 721 5.67 -22.98 17.81
N ALA A 722 6.62 -23.55 17.07
CA ALA A 722 6.31 -24.30 15.85
C ALA A 722 5.52 -25.58 16.16
N ILE A 723 5.86 -26.30 17.24
CA ILE A 723 5.10 -27.46 17.72
C ILE A 723 3.67 -27.05 18.10
N ALA A 724 3.52 -25.97 18.88
CA ALA A 724 2.22 -25.43 19.26
C ALA A 724 1.39 -25.03 18.03
N GLY A 725 1.98 -24.26 17.11
CA GLY A 725 1.31 -23.83 15.88
C GLY A 725 0.86 -25.00 15.01
N LYS A 726 1.70 -26.03 14.84
CA LYS A 726 1.32 -27.27 14.15
C LYS A 726 0.16 -27.97 14.85
N ALA A 727 0.22 -28.11 16.18
CA ALA A 727 -0.83 -28.76 16.96
C ALA A 727 -2.18 -28.01 16.90
N ILE A 728 -2.17 -26.67 16.78
CA ILE A 728 -3.37 -25.88 16.53
C ILE A 728 -3.90 -26.16 15.12
N LEU A 729 -3.05 -26.05 14.08
CA LEU A 729 -3.44 -26.30 12.68
C LEU A 729 -4.00 -27.72 12.47
N SER A 730 -3.39 -28.73 13.09
CA SER A 730 -3.85 -30.13 13.01
C SER A 730 -4.95 -30.48 14.01
N SER A 731 -5.38 -29.56 14.86
CA SER A 731 -6.37 -29.80 15.92
C SER A 731 -6.01 -30.99 16.83
N SER A 732 -4.73 -31.12 17.22
CA SER A 732 -4.25 -32.29 17.96
C SER A 732 -4.80 -32.40 19.39
N LEU A 733 -5.14 -31.27 20.01
CA LEU A 733 -5.64 -31.21 21.41
C LEU A 733 -7.12 -30.81 21.51
N LEU A 734 -7.75 -30.38 20.41
CA LEU A 734 -9.14 -29.92 20.38
C LEU A 734 -9.89 -30.63 19.25
N PRO A 735 -11.21 -30.85 19.35
CA PRO A 735 -12.00 -31.28 18.20
C PRO A 735 -11.86 -30.27 17.04
N THR A 736 -11.70 -30.74 15.80
CA THR A 736 -11.52 -29.87 14.62
C THR A 736 -12.60 -28.79 14.51
N SER A 737 -13.86 -29.12 14.82
CA SER A 737 -14.95 -28.14 14.79
C SER A 737 -14.77 -26.99 15.80
N GLN A 738 -14.14 -27.27 16.94
CA GLN A 738 -13.87 -26.26 17.97
C GLN A 738 -12.68 -25.39 17.58
N THR A 739 -11.58 -25.97 17.06
CA THR A 739 -10.47 -25.21 16.47
C THR A 739 -10.95 -24.29 15.35
N ASN A 740 -11.82 -24.79 14.46
CA ASN A 740 -12.38 -24.00 13.38
C ASN A 740 -13.22 -22.82 13.87
N ARG A 741 -13.89 -22.91 15.03
CA ARG A 741 -14.60 -21.78 15.64
C ARG A 741 -13.65 -20.82 16.37
N TRP A 742 -12.57 -21.35 16.95
CA TRP A 742 -11.53 -20.55 17.59
C TRP A 742 -10.80 -19.64 16.59
N LEU A 743 -10.55 -20.14 15.38
CA LEU A 743 -9.97 -19.41 14.25
C LEU A 743 -11.06 -18.71 13.41
N LYS A 744 -11.86 -17.85 14.06
CA LYS A 744 -12.82 -16.96 13.40
C LYS A 744 -12.78 -15.54 13.97
N PRO A 745 -13.07 -14.52 13.15
CA PRO A 745 -13.22 -13.16 13.65
C PRO A 745 -14.46 -13.06 14.55
N VAL A 746 -14.31 -12.30 15.63
CA VAL A 746 -15.38 -11.86 16.54
C VAL A 746 -15.88 -10.48 16.14
N THR A 747 -14.96 -9.57 15.77
CA THR A 747 -15.29 -8.22 15.29
C THR A 747 -14.31 -7.76 14.22
N HIS A 748 -14.74 -6.83 13.37
CA HIS A 748 -13.83 -6.06 12.52
C HIS A 748 -13.25 -4.88 13.30
N THR A 749 -12.09 -4.38 12.88
CA THR A 749 -11.51 -3.15 13.40
C THR A 749 -11.85 -1.96 12.48
N SER A 750 -11.39 -0.76 12.83
CA SER A 750 -11.51 0.42 11.94
C SER A 750 -10.66 0.31 10.67
N ASN A 751 -9.70 -0.61 10.62
CA ASN A 751 -8.97 -0.96 9.41
C ASN A 751 -9.69 -2.15 8.73
N PRO A 752 -10.20 -1.99 7.49
CA PRO A 752 -10.95 -3.06 6.81
C PRO A 752 -10.10 -4.30 6.49
N ALA A 753 -8.77 -4.21 6.56
CA ALA A 753 -7.88 -5.36 6.40
C ALA A 753 -7.69 -6.16 7.70
N ASN A 754 -8.17 -5.66 8.86
CA ASN A 754 -7.90 -6.24 10.17
C ASN A 754 -9.20 -6.57 10.91
N SER A 755 -9.27 -7.80 11.41
CA SER A 755 -10.31 -8.28 12.33
C SER A 755 -9.69 -8.78 13.63
N LEU A 756 -10.51 -8.97 14.66
CA LEU A 756 -10.10 -9.50 15.96
C LEU A 756 -10.90 -10.76 16.30
N GLY A 757 -10.20 -11.81 16.72
CA GLY A 757 -10.72 -13.11 17.16
C GLY A 757 -10.44 -13.35 18.66
N LEU A 758 -10.10 -14.60 19.01
CA LEU A 758 -9.88 -15.05 20.40
C LEU A 758 -8.45 -15.55 20.65
N PRO A 759 -7.39 -14.74 20.80
CA PRO A 759 -7.32 -13.29 20.74
C PRO A 759 -6.74 -12.82 19.39
N TRP A 760 -6.78 -13.68 18.38
CA TRP A 760 -6.11 -13.50 17.09
C TRP A 760 -6.36 -12.11 16.48
N ILE A 761 -5.28 -11.41 16.14
CA ILE A 761 -5.35 -10.31 15.19
C ILE A 761 -5.35 -10.95 13.80
N ILE A 762 -6.43 -10.78 13.06
CA ILE A 762 -6.64 -11.46 11.78
C ILE A 762 -6.41 -10.45 10.67
N TYR A 763 -5.33 -10.65 9.91
CA TYR A 763 -5.00 -9.86 8.76
C TYR A 763 -5.54 -10.54 7.50
N SER A 764 -6.45 -9.87 6.79
CA SER A 764 -6.93 -10.33 5.49
C SER A 764 -5.99 -9.82 4.40
N ALA A 765 -5.14 -10.70 3.91
CA ALA A 765 -4.20 -10.44 2.81
C ALA A 765 -4.82 -10.85 1.46
N GLY A 766 -4.30 -10.30 0.36
CA GLY A 766 -4.81 -10.55 -0.99
C GLY A 766 -5.19 -9.26 -1.71
N ASN A 767 -5.33 -9.33 -3.03
CA ASN A 767 -5.67 -8.22 -3.91
C ASN A 767 -7.07 -8.45 -4.51
N TYR A 768 -8.11 -8.35 -3.69
CA TYR A 768 -9.49 -8.50 -4.15
C TYR A 768 -9.84 -7.42 -5.21
N PRO A 769 -10.50 -7.78 -6.34
CA PRO A 769 -11.08 -9.10 -6.68
C PRO A 769 -10.12 -10.08 -7.38
N ASN A 770 -8.88 -9.68 -7.66
CA ASN A 770 -7.94 -10.44 -8.48
C ASN A 770 -7.39 -11.70 -7.79
N THR A 771 -7.36 -11.75 -6.46
CA THR A 771 -6.97 -12.95 -5.69
C THR A 771 -7.95 -13.21 -4.56
N SER A 772 -7.94 -14.43 -4.00
CA SER A 772 -8.64 -14.73 -2.76
C SER A 772 -8.15 -13.81 -1.65
N MET A 773 -9.06 -13.39 -0.77
CA MET A 773 -8.67 -12.92 0.54
C MET A 773 -8.22 -14.14 1.37
N ILE A 774 -7.08 -14.03 2.02
CA ILE A 774 -6.49 -15.06 2.88
C ILE A 774 -6.32 -14.47 4.27
N ASP A 775 -6.94 -15.12 5.25
CA ASP A 775 -6.84 -14.69 6.64
C ASP A 775 -5.59 -15.28 7.29
N VAL A 776 -4.73 -14.39 7.78
CA VAL A 776 -3.56 -14.73 8.60
C VAL A 776 -3.89 -14.43 10.05
N TYR A 777 -3.93 -15.46 10.88
CA TYR A 777 -4.28 -15.38 12.30
C TYR A 777 -3.00 -15.16 13.09
N THR A 778 -2.84 -13.99 13.68
CA THR A 778 -1.59 -13.62 14.33
C THR A 778 -1.77 -13.18 15.77
N VAL A 779 -0.70 -13.35 16.53
CA VAL A 779 -0.50 -12.65 17.80
C VAL A 779 0.91 -12.08 17.77
N TYR A 780 0.97 -10.77 17.99
CA TYR A 780 2.20 -10.00 18.09
C TYR A 780 2.23 -9.33 19.45
N ASP A 781 3.37 -9.40 20.12
CA ASP A 781 3.57 -8.65 21.34
C ASP A 781 5.00 -8.12 21.48
N ASN A 782 5.08 -6.98 22.16
CA ASN A 782 6.32 -6.34 22.56
C ASN A 782 6.36 -6.20 24.07
N PHE A 783 7.43 -6.70 24.66
CA PHE A 783 7.58 -6.71 26.10
C PHE A 783 9.02 -6.35 26.48
N GLY A 784 9.20 -5.15 27.04
CA GLY A 784 10.52 -4.65 27.42
C GLY A 784 11.49 -4.65 26.23
N LEU A 785 12.49 -5.53 26.28
CA LEU A 785 13.51 -5.72 25.25
C LEU A 785 13.23 -6.92 24.33
N TYR A 786 12.06 -7.53 24.45
CA TYR A 786 11.64 -8.72 23.72
C TYR A 786 10.48 -8.42 22.78
N SER A 787 10.45 -9.15 21.67
CA SER A 787 9.36 -9.12 20.71
C SER A 787 9.06 -10.53 20.25
N SER A 788 7.77 -10.86 20.12
CA SER A 788 7.32 -12.17 19.69
C SER A 788 6.20 -12.07 18.67
N TYR A 789 6.18 -13.02 17.75
CA TYR A 789 5.20 -13.08 16.69
C TYR A 789 4.89 -14.55 16.38
N LEU A 790 3.62 -14.95 16.44
CA LEU A 790 3.13 -16.21 15.89
C LEU A 790 2.05 -15.91 14.86
N GLY A 791 2.12 -16.57 13.71
CA GLY A 791 1.10 -16.47 12.68
C GLY A 791 0.73 -17.83 12.11
N LEU A 792 -0.57 -18.02 11.86
CA LEU A 792 -1.15 -19.23 11.29
C LEU A 792 -1.94 -18.88 10.02
N VAL A 793 -1.80 -19.70 9.00
CA VAL A 793 -2.54 -19.60 7.73
C VAL A 793 -3.26 -20.93 7.49
N PRO A 794 -4.46 -21.12 8.11
CA PRO A 794 -5.16 -22.40 8.11
C PRO A 794 -5.47 -22.94 6.71
N ASP A 795 -5.81 -22.05 5.77
CA ASP A 795 -6.15 -22.43 4.38
C ASP A 795 -5.02 -23.16 3.66
N TYR A 796 -3.77 -22.93 4.08
CA TYR A 796 -2.58 -23.57 3.51
C TYR A 796 -1.88 -24.54 4.47
N ASN A 797 -2.40 -24.73 5.69
CA ASN A 797 -1.77 -25.55 6.72
C ASN A 797 -0.30 -25.14 6.99
N VAL A 798 -0.04 -23.83 6.97
CA VAL A 798 1.30 -23.24 7.21
C VAL A 798 1.22 -22.23 8.33
N GLY A 799 2.31 -22.07 9.08
CA GLY A 799 2.47 -20.98 10.03
C GLY A 799 3.93 -20.57 10.21
N PHE A 800 4.14 -19.55 11.03
CA PHE A 800 5.44 -18.99 11.32
C PHE A 800 5.55 -18.50 12.76
N ALA A 801 6.77 -18.51 13.29
CA ALA A 801 7.11 -17.91 14.57
C ALA A 801 8.37 -17.04 14.43
N ILE A 802 8.35 -15.85 15.04
CA ILE A 802 9.49 -14.93 15.10
C ILE A 802 9.69 -14.50 16.55
N LEU A 803 10.89 -14.69 17.07
CA LEU A 803 11.29 -14.25 18.41
C LEU A 803 12.52 -13.36 18.31
N ALA A 804 12.50 -12.21 18.98
CA ALA A 804 13.60 -11.26 18.98
C ALA A 804 13.89 -10.71 20.38
N ALA A 805 15.16 -10.39 20.62
CA ALA A 805 15.62 -9.68 21.80
C ALA A 805 16.67 -8.63 21.39
N ASP A 806 16.53 -7.42 21.90
CA ASP A 806 17.38 -6.28 21.53
C ASP A 806 18.03 -5.63 22.76
N THR A 807 19.23 -5.08 22.63
CA THR A 807 19.95 -4.46 23.75
C THR A 807 19.60 -2.99 24.03
N GLU A 808 18.79 -2.35 23.18
CA GLU A 808 18.42 -0.93 23.28
C GLU A 808 16.90 -0.76 23.42
N SER A 809 16.12 -1.33 22.50
CA SER A 809 14.66 -1.22 22.47
C SER A 809 14.01 -2.41 21.78
N ASN A 810 12.77 -2.75 22.14
CA ASN A 810 12.02 -3.81 21.45
C ASN A 810 12.06 -3.69 19.91
N ALA A 811 12.11 -4.83 19.24
CA ALA A 811 12.16 -4.88 17.78
C ALA A 811 10.75 -4.74 17.20
N ASP A 812 10.57 -3.85 16.21
CA ASP A 812 9.30 -3.80 15.48
C ASP A 812 9.24 -4.96 14.47
N LEU A 813 8.53 -6.02 14.84
CA LEU A 813 8.33 -7.19 13.99
C LEU A 813 7.17 -7.01 12.99
N ASN A 814 6.39 -5.92 13.06
CA ASN A 814 5.34 -5.64 12.06
C ASN A 814 5.94 -5.39 10.67
N SER A 815 7.17 -4.88 10.60
CA SER A 815 7.90 -4.78 9.32
C SER A 815 8.09 -6.14 8.63
N HIS A 816 8.10 -7.25 9.39
CA HIS A 816 8.33 -8.61 8.92
C HIS A 816 7.02 -9.32 8.52
N THR A 817 5.84 -8.84 8.97
CA THR A 817 4.55 -9.31 8.47
C THR A 817 4.35 -8.96 7.01
N ASP A 818 4.90 -7.84 6.55
CA ASP A 818 4.88 -7.48 5.14
C ASP A 818 5.73 -8.46 4.32
N ILE A 819 6.87 -8.92 4.85
CA ILE A 819 7.73 -9.90 4.15
C ILE A 819 7.07 -11.27 4.13
N VAL A 820 6.48 -11.72 5.24
CA VAL A 820 5.72 -12.99 5.28
C VAL A 820 4.46 -12.89 4.40
N GLY A 821 3.75 -11.78 4.47
CA GLY A 821 2.54 -11.52 3.70
C GLY A 821 2.78 -11.42 2.19
N GLU A 822 3.83 -10.71 1.76
CA GLU A 822 4.15 -10.54 0.34
C GLU A 822 4.89 -11.75 -0.24
N VAL A 823 5.82 -12.37 0.50
CA VAL A 823 6.66 -13.45 -0.05
C VAL A 823 6.04 -14.83 0.18
N ILE A 824 5.59 -15.13 1.40
CA ILE A 824 5.13 -16.48 1.74
C ILE A 824 3.71 -16.71 1.22
N ILE A 825 2.79 -15.76 1.37
CA ILE A 825 1.41 -15.96 0.88
C ILE A 825 1.39 -16.06 -0.65
N GLU A 826 2.11 -15.20 -1.37
CA GLU A 826 2.18 -15.29 -2.84
C GLU A 826 2.80 -16.62 -3.29
N ALA A 827 3.86 -17.08 -2.61
CA ALA A 827 4.44 -18.39 -2.88
C ALA A 827 3.44 -19.54 -2.59
N LEU A 828 2.72 -19.48 -1.48
CA LEU A 828 1.71 -20.49 -1.11
C LEU A 828 0.55 -20.52 -2.09
N ILE A 829 0.05 -19.36 -2.55
CA ILE A 829 -0.97 -19.27 -3.60
C ILE A 829 -0.46 -19.94 -4.87
N ASN A 830 0.73 -19.57 -5.35
CA ASN A 830 1.29 -20.11 -6.59
C ASN A 830 1.52 -21.62 -6.51
N ILE A 831 2.01 -22.13 -5.37
CA ILE A 831 2.18 -23.57 -5.14
C ILE A 831 0.82 -24.27 -5.11
N ALA A 832 -0.18 -23.71 -4.43
CA ALA A 832 -1.51 -24.30 -4.36
C ALA A 832 -2.20 -24.33 -5.73
N LEU A 833 -2.06 -23.27 -6.55
CA LEU A 833 -2.58 -23.23 -7.91
C LEU A 833 -1.90 -24.31 -8.78
N SER A 834 -0.57 -24.42 -8.72
CA SER A 834 0.19 -25.45 -9.43
C SER A 834 -0.22 -26.87 -9.02
N ASN A 835 -0.40 -27.11 -7.71
CA ASN A 835 -0.83 -28.40 -7.19
C ASN A 835 -2.27 -28.71 -7.60
N ALA A 836 -3.18 -27.73 -7.53
CA ALA A 836 -4.57 -27.90 -7.94
C ALA A 836 -4.68 -28.17 -9.45
N GLU A 837 -3.88 -27.47 -10.26
CA GLU A 837 -3.84 -27.66 -11.70
C GLU A 837 -3.36 -29.08 -12.06
N SER A 838 -2.27 -29.54 -11.45
CA SER A 838 -1.76 -30.90 -11.68
C SER A 838 -2.75 -31.97 -11.22
N ALA A 839 -3.36 -31.80 -10.04
CA ALA A 839 -4.20 -32.82 -9.44
C ALA A 839 -5.61 -32.88 -10.05
N PHE A 840 -6.26 -31.74 -10.31
CA PHE A 840 -7.69 -31.70 -10.63
C PHE A 840 -8.02 -31.24 -12.05
N SER A 841 -7.12 -30.53 -12.74
CA SER A 841 -7.40 -30.12 -14.12
C SER A 841 -7.47 -31.32 -15.05
N GLY A 842 -8.34 -31.24 -16.06
CA GLY A 842 -8.51 -32.29 -17.04
C GLY A 842 -9.93 -32.37 -17.58
N THR A 843 -10.13 -33.34 -18.46
CA THR A 843 -11.47 -33.73 -18.92
C THR A 843 -11.85 -35.02 -18.20
N TYR A 844 -13.09 -35.09 -17.74
CA TYR A 844 -13.64 -36.26 -17.07
C TYR A 844 -14.83 -36.77 -17.87
N THR A 845 -14.88 -38.07 -18.16
CA THR A 845 -15.88 -38.66 -19.05
C THR A 845 -16.57 -39.89 -18.44
N ALA A 846 -17.87 -40.06 -18.72
CA ALA A 846 -18.61 -41.25 -18.31
C ALA A 846 -18.41 -42.40 -19.31
N SER A 847 -18.26 -43.63 -18.79
CA SER A 847 -18.34 -44.83 -19.62
C SER A 847 -19.80 -45.13 -20.01
N GLY A 848 -20.10 -45.11 -21.31
CA GLY A 848 -21.41 -45.52 -21.85
C GLY A 848 -22.54 -44.48 -21.72
N LEU A 849 -22.24 -43.26 -21.25
CA LEU A 849 -23.19 -42.14 -21.20
C LEU A 849 -22.51 -40.90 -21.80
N ASN A 850 -23.25 -40.09 -22.57
CA ASN A 850 -22.72 -38.85 -23.11
C ASN A 850 -22.66 -37.75 -22.03
N SER A 851 -21.83 -37.93 -21.01
CA SER A 851 -21.62 -36.97 -19.94
C SER A 851 -20.13 -36.71 -19.77
N SER A 852 -19.77 -35.45 -19.65
CA SER A 852 -18.39 -35.02 -19.43
C SER A 852 -18.32 -33.67 -18.74
N ILE A 853 -17.24 -33.44 -18.01
CA ILE A 853 -16.88 -32.12 -17.50
C ILE A 853 -15.43 -31.80 -17.83
N SER A 854 -15.13 -30.52 -18.02
CA SER A 854 -13.76 -30.03 -18.17
C SER A 854 -13.47 -29.01 -17.08
N ILE A 855 -12.39 -29.24 -16.33
CA ILE A 855 -11.98 -28.43 -15.19
C ILE A 855 -10.60 -27.83 -15.49
N SER A 856 -10.41 -26.56 -15.15
CA SER A 856 -9.10 -25.91 -15.16
C SER A 856 -8.95 -24.95 -13.99
N VAL A 857 -7.73 -24.43 -13.83
CA VAL A 857 -7.38 -23.38 -12.87
C VAL A 857 -7.07 -22.10 -13.65
N ASP A 858 -7.51 -20.95 -13.15
CA ASP A 858 -7.19 -19.63 -13.69
C ASP A 858 -6.68 -18.70 -12.57
N SER A 859 -6.59 -17.39 -12.83
CA SER A 859 -6.09 -16.42 -11.84
C SER A 859 -7.08 -16.09 -10.73
N LEU A 860 -8.33 -16.57 -10.81
CA LEU A 860 -9.38 -16.26 -9.84
C LEU A 860 -9.53 -17.39 -8.80
N PRO A 861 -10.15 -17.13 -7.64
CA PRO A 861 -10.36 -18.14 -6.59
C PRO A 861 -11.16 -19.36 -7.06
N GLY A 862 -10.74 -20.56 -6.67
CA GLY A 862 -11.44 -21.82 -6.98
C GLY A 862 -11.17 -22.32 -8.41
N MET A 863 -11.56 -23.57 -8.70
CA MET A 863 -11.33 -24.18 -10.01
C MET A 863 -12.55 -23.97 -10.90
N ILE A 864 -12.36 -23.61 -12.17
CA ILE A 864 -13.46 -23.32 -13.09
C ILE A 864 -13.90 -24.57 -13.85
N ILE A 865 -15.23 -24.77 -13.97
CA ILE A 865 -15.83 -25.76 -14.85
C ILE A 865 -16.07 -25.10 -16.22
N ASN A 866 -15.21 -25.40 -17.18
CA ASN A 866 -15.28 -24.85 -18.55
C ASN A 866 -16.47 -25.42 -19.33
N SER A 867 -16.63 -26.74 -19.29
CA SER A 867 -17.68 -27.47 -19.99
C SER A 867 -18.37 -28.42 -19.02
N PHE A 868 -19.71 -28.51 -19.11
CA PHE A 868 -20.50 -29.41 -18.30
C PHE A 868 -21.61 -30.04 -19.15
N ILE A 869 -21.37 -31.24 -19.65
CA ILE A 869 -22.33 -32.03 -20.42
C ILE A 869 -22.90 -33.14 -19.55
N SER A 870 -24.22 -33.24 -19.48
CA SER A 870 -24.93 -34.34 -18.84
C SER A 870 -25.90 -34.98 -19.83
N ASN A 871 -25.67 -36.25 -20.17
CA ASN A 871 -26.45 -37.05 -21.11
C ASN A 871 -26.78 -36.31 -22.42
N GLY A 872 -25.76 -35.70 -23.05
CA GLY A 872 -25.85 -34.93 -24.29
C GLY A 872 -26.40 -33.51 -24.15
N THR A 873 -26.73 -33.08 -22.93
CA THR A 873 -27.23 -31.72 -22.64
C THR A 873 -26.14 -30.86 -22.02
N ASP A 874 -25.92 -29.66 -22.56
CA ASP A 874 -25.12 -28.61 -21.91
C ASP A 874 -25.84 -28.16 -20.62
N PHE A 875 -25.33 -28.63 -19.49
CA PHE A 875 -25.95 -28.48 -18.18
C PHE A 875 -25.78 -27.07 -17.60
N ARG A 876 -24.94 -26.22 -18.20
CA ARG A 876 -24.85 -24.80 -17.84
C ARG A 876 -26.17 -24.06 -18.08
N LYS A 877 -26.90 -24.41 -19.14
CA LYS A 877 -28.19 -23.80 -19.51
C LYS A 877 -29.29 -23.98 -18.46
N PRO A 878 -29.62 -25.22 -18.01
CA PRO A 878 -30.61 -25.41 -16.94
C PRO A 878 -30.15 -24.79 -15.62
N LEU A 879 -28.85 -24.83 -15.29
CA LEU A 879 -28.32 -24.15 -14.11
C LEU A 879 -28.55 -22.63 -14.18
N ALA A 880 -28.20 -21.98 -15.29
CA ALA A 880 -28.43 -20.54 -15.47
C ALA A 880 -29.90 -20.17 -15.29
N THR A 881 -30.81 -21.01 -15.79
CA THR A 881 -32.26 -20.82 -15.62
C THR A 881 -32.67 -20.90 -14.14
N LEU A 882 -32.13 -21.87 -13.38
CA LEU A 882 -32.41 -22.03 -11.95
C LEU A 882 -31.85 -20.89 -11.10
N TYR A 883 -30.70 -20.34 -11.48
CA TYR A 883 -30.05 -19.23 -10.80
C TYR A 883 -30.46 -17.85 -11.34
N HIS A 884 -31.46 -17.79 -12.24
CA HIS A 884 -31.99 -16.56 -12.83
C HIS A 884 -30.96 -15.73 -13.63
N VAL A 885 -29.95 -16.39 -14.19
CA VAL A 885 -28.94 -15.78 -15.06
C VAL A 885 -29.45 -15.74 -16.49
N ALA A 886 -29.63 -14.53 -17.03
CA ALA A 886 -30.27 -14.32 -18.34
C ALA A 886 -29.42 -14.83 -19.51
N ASP A 887 -28.11 -14.57 -19.47
CA ASP A 887 -27.15 -15.10 -20.42
C ASP A 887 -26.44 -16.30 -19.80
N TYR A 888 -26.83 -17.52 -20.21
CA TYR A 888 -26.25 -18.73 -19.65
C TYR A 888 -24.74 -18.85 -19.86
N THR A 889 -24.16 -18.14 -20.84
CA THR A 889 -22.70 -18.16 -21.07
C THR A 889 -21.96 -17.39 -20.00
N ALA A 890 -22.60 -16.39 -19.38
CA ALA A 890 -22.08 -15.60 -18.26
C ALA A 890 -22.22 -16.28 -16.90
N LEU A 891 -22.79 -17.49 -16.83
CA LEU A 891 -22.83 -18.27 -15.59
C LEU A 891 -21.44 -18.82 -15.27
N SER A 892 -20.75 -18.22 -14.30
CA SER A 892 -19.54 -18.78 -13.71
C SER A 892 -19.87 -20.01 -12.86
N MET A 893 -19.08 -21.07 -12.97
CA MET A 893 -19.25 -22.31 -12.20
C MET A 893 -17.89 -22.68 -11.58
N ARG A 894 -17.69 -22.35 -10.30
CA ARG A 894 -16.39 -22.50 -9.62
C ARG A 894 -16.46 -23.48 -8.47
N LEU A 895 -15.54 -24.44 -8.44
CA LEU A 895 -15.41 -25.46 -7.42
C LEU A 895 -14.51 -24.98 -6.29
N TYR A 896 -15.02 -25.10 -5.06
CA TYR A 896 -14.29 -24.82 -3.82
C TYR A 896 -14.26 -26.07 -2.93
N PRO A 897 -13.13 -26.37 -2.29
CA PRO A 897 -13.02 -27.51 -1.39
C PRO A 897 -13.89 -27.32 -0.15
N THR A 898 -14.52 -28.39 0.33
CA THR A 898 -15.29 -28.36 1.59
C THR A 898 -14.51 -28.84 2.81
N HIS A 899 -13.30 -29.38 2.58
CA HIS A 899 -12.48 -30.12 3.56
C HIS A 899 -13.15 -31.39 4.11
N LEU A 900 -14.26 -31.84 3.53
CA LEU A 900 -14.84 -33.14 3.85
C LEU A 900 -14.12 -34.22 3.05
N SER A 901 -13.52 -35.17 3.77
CA SER A 901 -12.85 -36.32 3.17
C SER A 901 -13.25 -37.63 3.84
N THR A 902 -13.21 -38.73 3.08
CA THR A 902 -13.40 -40.09 3.59
C THR A 902 -12.38 -41.03 2.96
N VAL A 903 -11.78 -41.91 3.76
CA VAL A 903 -10.85 -42.94 3.28
C VAL A 903 -11.67 -44.08 2.66
N THR A 904 -11.28 -44.53 1.47
CA THR A 904 -11.95 -45.63 0.77
C THR A 904 -11.38 -46.98 1.24
N GLU A 905 -12.15 -48.06 1.06
CA GLU A 905 -11.72 -49.42 1.43
C GLU A 905 -10.46 -49.88 0.66
N SER A 906 -10.23 -49.32 -0.52
CA SER A 906 -9.04 -49.58 -1.36
C SER A 906 -7.78 -48.83 -0.90
N GLY A 907 -7.85 -48.05 0.17
CA GLY A 907 -6.74 -47.24 0.67
C GLY A 907 -6.57 -45.88 -0.01
N GLY A 908 -7.51 -45.51 -0.90
CA GLY A 908 -7.61 -44.16 -1.46
C GLY A 908 -8.44 -43.22 -0.57
N SER A 909 -8.87 -42.09 -1.11
CA SER A 909 -9.74 -41.15 -0.40
C SER A 909 -10.71 -40.44 -1.33
N THR A 910 -11.80 -39.89 -0.81
CA THR A 910 -12.69 -39.00 -1.56
C THR A 910 -12.69 -37.61 -0.96
N LEU A 911 -12.73 -36.58 -1.80
CA LEU A 911 -12.78 -35.17 -1.42
C LEU A 911 -14.05 -34.51 -1.96
N ALA A 912 -14.87 -33.92 -1.09
CA ALA A 912 -16.07 -33.21 -1.52
C ALA A 912 -15.78 -31.73 -1.81
N PHE A 913 -16.31 -31.25 -2.92
CA PHE A 913 -16.28 -29.87 -3.39
C PHE A 913 -17.70 -29.33 -3.55
N ARG A 914 -17.82 -28.01 -3.46
CA ARG A 914 -19.06 -27.27 -3.74
C ARG A 914 -18.84 -26.33 -4.92
N ALA A 915 -19.74 -26.38 -5.89
CA ALA A 915 -19.78 -25.39 -6.97
C ALA A 915 -20.52 -24.13 -6.50
N VAL A 916 -19.91 -22.96 -6.68
CA VAL A 916 -20.59 -21.67 -6.53
C VAL A 916 -20.92 -21.15 -7.92
N TYR A 917 -22.17 -20.76 -8.11
CA TYR A 917 -22.74 -20.29 -9.37
C TYR A 917 -22.99 -18.79 -9.32
N GLN A 918 -22.50 -18.03 -10.31
CA GLN A 918 -22.55 -16.56 -10.31
C GLN A 918 -22.82 -16.01 -11.72
N ASP A 919 -23.47 -14.85 -11.79
CA ASP A 919 -23.66 -14.09 -13.03
C ASP A 919 -22.50 -13.10 -13.23
N GLU A 920 -21.65 -13.34 -14.23
CA GLU A 920 -20.52 -12.45 -14.51
C GLU A 920 -20.95 -11.08 -15.08
N ASN A 921 -22.22 -10.93 -15.50
CA ASN A 921 -22.75 -9.69 -16.06
C ASN A 921 -23.40 -8.75 -15.03
N GLU A 922 -23.70 -9.21 -13.80
CA GLU A 922 -24.29 -8.33 -12.80
C GLU A 922 -23.28 -7.27 -12.32
N PHE A 923 -23.69 -6.00 -12.30
CA PHE A 923 -22.83 -4.88 -11.91
C PHE A 923 -22.40 -4.94 -10.42
N ALA A 924 -23.18 -5.65 -9.59
CA ALA A 924 -22.83 -5.95 -8.21
C ALA A 924 -21.75 -7.05 -8.09
N ASP A 925 -21.48 -7.79 -9.17
CA ASP A 925 -20.82 -9.08 -9.12
C ASP A 925 -19.41 -9.03 -9.71
N ALA A 926 -19.13 -8.17 -10.70
CA ALA A 926 -17.79 -7.86 -11.24
C ALA A 926 -16.80 -9.05 -11.29
N GLY A 927 -17.31 -10.27 -11.56
CA GLY A 927 -16.53 -11.52 -11.60
C GLY A 927 -16.23 -12.24 -10.28
N THR A 928 -16.94 -12.01 -9.16
CA THR A 928 -16.69 -12.67 -7.86
C THR A 928 -17.93 -13.00 -7.00
N PRO A 929 -17.85 -13.95 -6.05
CA PRO A 929 -18.95 -14.29 -5.13
C PRO A 929 -19.43 -13.10 -4.30
N THR A 930 -20.70 -12.75 -4.48
CA THR A 930 -21.39 -11.63 -3.85
C THR A 930 -21.63 -11.79 -2.34
N CYS A 931 -22.14 -10.73 -1.70
CA CYS A 931 -22.71 -10.75 -0.34
C CYS A 931 -23.84 -11.79 -0.13
N VAL A 932 -24.37 -12.41 -1.20
CA VAL A 932 -25.44 -13.42 -1.14
C VAL A 932 -25.03 -14.81 -1.61
N SER A 933 -23.90 -14.97 -2.31
CA SER A 933 -23.45 -16.25 -2.87
C SER A 933 -23.36 -17.40 -1.85
N TRP A 934 -22.91 -17.09 -0.63
CA TRP A 934 -22.87 -18.05 0.49
C TRP A 934 -24.25 -18.59 0.90
N ARG A 935 -25.34 -17.90 0.54
CA ARG A 935 -26.73 -18.31 0.79
C ARG A 935 -27.27 -19.29 -0.25
N ASP A 936 -26.61 -19.40 -1.39
CA ASP A 936 -27.07 -20.20 -2.54
C ASP A 936 -26.38 -21.57 -2.63
N VAL A 937 -25.33 -21.82 -1.84
CA VAL A 937 -24.69 -23.14 -1.72
C VAL A 937 -25.69 -24.14 -1.12
N ASP A 938 -25.78 -25.34 -1.71
CA ASP A 938 -26.73 -26.42 -1.37
C ASP A 938 -28.22 -26.04 -1.49
N LYS A 939 -28.54 -24.97 -2.24
CA LYS A 939 -29.91 -24.47 -2.44
C LYS A 939 -30.78 -25.40 -3.28
N TYR A 940 -30.25 -25.89 -4.39
CA TYR A 940 -31.00 -26.72 -5.33
C TYR A 940 -30.54 -28.17 -5.27
N ARG A 941 -31.51 -29.09 -5.13
CA ARG A 941 -31.28 -30.53 -5.01
C ARG A 941 -32.14 -31.31 -6.01
N TYR A 942 -31.64 -32.44 -6.47
CA TYR A 942 -32.38 -33.39 -7.31
C TYR A 942 -32.30 -34.79 -6.71
N GLY A 943 -33.47 -35.40 -6.44
CA GLY A 943 -33.54 -36.72 -5.80
C GLY A 943 -32.88 -36.79 -4.41
N GLY A 944 -32.77 -35.66 -3.70
CA GLY A 944 -32.14 -35.56 -2.38
C GLY A 944 -30.66 -35.15 -2.39
N ALA A 945 -29.99 -35.18 -3.54
CA ALA A 945 -28.59 -34.78 -3.69
C ALA A 945 -28.46 -33.35 -4.24
N ALA A 946 -27.45 -32.60 -3.76
CA ALA A 946 -27.22 -31.21 -4.14
C ALA A 946 -26.63 -31.09 -5.55
N LEU A 947 -27.15 -30.15 -6.35
CA LEU A 947 -26.69 -29.94 -7.74
C LEU A 947 -25.27 -29.37 -7.81
N ASP A 948 -24.82 -28.75 -6.73
CA ASP A 948 -23.49 -28.17 -6.56
C ASP A 948 -22.49 -29.10 -5.86
N LEU A 949 -22.86 -30.36 -5.55
CA LEU A 949 -21.93 -31.32 -4.93
C LEU A 949 -21.14 -32.10 -5.99
N PHE A 950 -19.82 -32.04 -5.85
CA PHE A 950 -18.86 -32.81 -6.66
C PHE A 950 -17.95 -33.59 -5.70
N ILE A 951 -17.80 -34.89 -5.90
CA ILE A 951 -16.97 -35.76 -5.04
C ILE A 951 -15.84 -36.31 -5.90
N PHE A 952 -14.62 -35.85 -5.66
CA PHE A 952 -13.43 -36.39 -6.32
C PHE A 952 -12.97 -37.64 -5.61
N GLU A 953 -12.63 -38.67 -6.36
CA GLU A 953 -12.00 -39.89 -5.86
C GLU A 953 -10.50 -39.85 -6.16
N LEU A 954 -9.70 -40.12 -5.14
CA LEU A 954 -8.25 -40.17 -5.18
C LEU A 954 -7.81 -41.61 -4.92
N ASP A 955 -6.83 -42.08 -5.68
CA ASP A 955 -6.24 -43.39 -5.46
C ASP A 955 -5.30 -43.42 -4.24
N ALA A 956 -4.67 -44.58 -4.00
CA ALA A 956 -3.73 -44.75 -2.89
C ALA A 956 -2.44 -43.91 -3.00
N SER A 957 -2.13 -43.37 -4.19
CA SER A 957 -1.03 -42.42 -4.37
C SER A 957 -1.46 -40.96 -4.21
N GLY A 958 -2.75 -40.69 -4.01
CA GLY A 958 -3.30 -39.34 -3.87
C GLY A 958 -3.61 -38.66 -5.20
N GLU A 959 -3.57 -39.40 -6.31
CA GLU A 959 -3.92 -38.88 -7.64
C GLU A 959 -5.43 -38.98 -7.85
N VAL A 960 -6.03 -37.91 -8.40
CA VAL A 960 -7.46 -37.86 -8.71
C VAL A 960 -7.76 -38.76 -9.91
N VAL A 961 -8.64 -39.74 -9.73
CA VAL A 961 -8.99 -40.72 -10.76
C VAL A 961 -10.41 -40.56 -11.30
N SER A 962 -11.33 -40.02 -10.50
CA SER A 962 -12.72 -39.83 -10.92
C SER A 962 -13.39 -38.68 -10.18
N VAL A 963 -14.54 -38.25 -10.69
CA VAL A 963 -15.44 -37.31 -10.03
C VAL A 963 -16.88 -37.79 -10.14
N GLU A 964 -17.53 -37.96 -8.99
CA GLU A 964 -18.95 -38.25 -8.88
C GLU A 964 -19.74 -36.95 -8.77
N ILE A 965 -20.86 -36.88 -9.50
CA ILE A 965 -21.87 -35.83 -9.39
C ILE A 965 -23.17 -36.48 -8.90
N PRO A 966 -23.41 -36.57 -7.57
CA PRO A 966 -24.47 -37.40 -7.02
C PRO A 966 -25.88 -37.02 -7.49
N ALA A 967 -26.14 -35.72 -7.67
CA ALA A 967 -27.43 -35.24 -8.17
C ALA A 967 -27.73 -35.71 -9.60
N LEU A 968 -26.70 -36.00 -10.40
CA LEU A 968 -26.85 -36.51 -11.76
C LEU A 968 -26.68 -38.03 -11.83
N ARG A 969 -26.29 -38.69 -10.72
CA ARG A 969 -26.02 -40.13 -10.63
C ARG A 969 -24.99 -40.59 -11.68
N VAL A 970 -23.97 -39.77 -11.90
CA VAL A 970 -22.86 -40.05 -12.82
C VAL A 970 -21.55 -40.04 -12.06
N ASN A 971 -20.67 -40.97 -12.42
CA ASN A 971 -19.27 -40.96 -12.07
C ASN A 971 -18.47 -40.82 -13.37
N LEU A 972 -17.57 -39.84 -13.41
CA LEU A 972 -16.78 -39.47 -14.57
C LEU A 972 -15.31 -39.80 -14.28
N ALA A 973 -14.70 -40.65 -15.08
CA ALA A 973 -13.28 -40.98 -14.96
C ALA A 973 -12.44 -39.84 -15.53
N LYS A 974 -11.30 -39.53 -14.90
CA LYS A 974 -10.32 -38.57 -15.44
C LYS A 974 -9.64 -39.19 -16.66
N ASP A 975 -9.60 -38.44 -17.76
CA ASP A 975 -9.00 -38.88 -19.05
C ASP A 975 -7.47 -38.95 -19.03
#